data_AF-A0A7W1YWE9-F1
#
_entry.id   AF-A0A7W1YWE9-F1
#
_cell.length_a   1.000
_cell.length_b   1.000
_cell.length_c   1.000
_cell.angle_alpha   90.00
_cell.angle_beta   90.00
_cell.angle_gamma   90.00
#
_symmetry.space_group_name_H-M   'P 1'
#
loop_
_entity.id
_entity.type
_entity.pdbx_description
1 polymer ?
#
loop_
_entity_poly.entity_id
_entity_poly.type
_entity_poly.pdbx_seq_one_letter_code
_entity_poly.pdbx_strand_id
1 'polypeptide(L)'
;MDKRTLIFVIALTLALFGVNTYFENRNQDSLKEWKAQNQAKLESKQKEVEADIRDNTASLADLPIVNLYQDAAATQFLTTGVLTEKSVLTLAWETDIPHTVFSRKQGSTDKPTELKLTFLPQGQNQLVIYQPGTLTPISVGLLPEFGVFNLQIITPSTQPDQPTSVTLGHYVDGHLSLPGQQLEQMKQSVNPEMRSKPFLPTNGLVLMNTSDGFQAVAVYQGRSRELQYLDEIAGLKTNLVKPLKQQAAKQSSEEKFYVLETPYQQLVFSNFGGALAEINLPFKSDTNTQSVVKEIEFDREMVSEHPYNAHFPSHPYFSPGDTEPQPEGKLGGYYPLIRRDLIQSKNRKSIKISPKFYALNIVSEYPEVAELVYEVKHFDNNSIVFEANQPHRRITKTFTLDPQDKQAPYILNLTVKIEGDSRGLWLSSGVPEVEWISGGIAPALKYRVTRNQKSEVENIDLPQDSLVVTSSHPDWIGNSNGFLGFILDATSTTDAGYRVQRVSGSLVPSRLVDIQSDNQRFKADDLPGYLAQLPLKASGGTMQFRIFAGPFADSILKQVDSTYSNPETGYNPDYVAAQTFHGWFAFISEPFAKFLFILMKFFYQITGSWAFSIILLTVALRVMMYPLNAWSSKSMVRMQQIGPEVAAIQEKYKKDPKQAQIEVMNLYRERGVNPVSGCLPMLIQMPFLIGMFDLLKSTFELRGASFIPGWIDNLAAPDVLFSWNTPIFFIGNEFHLLPVILGLVMFAQQRLMSPSVSPSELTDQQRQQRAMGSIMSVVFALMFYNFPSGLNIYWLSSMLLGILQQWWTNRQMKVPVKEVKMPVQPKITK
;
A
#
# COMPACT_ATOMS: atom_id res chain seq x y z
N MET A 1 -4.85 -0.56 -49.72
CA MET A 1 -5.20 -1.51 -48.64
C MET A 1 -5.95 -2.66 -49.28
N ASP A 2 -5.54 -3.90 -49.06
CA ASP A 2 -6.08 -5.07 -49.77
C ASP A 2 -7.50 -5.45 -49.25
N LYS A 3 -8.35 -6.05 -50.09
CA LYS A 3 -9.75 -6.43 -49.78
C LYS A 3 -9.86 -7.34 -48.56
N ARG A 4 -8.83 -8.17 -48.32
CA ARG A 4 -8.73 -9.05 -47.15
C ARG A 4 -8.60 -8.26 -45.83
N THR A 5 -7.90 -7.13 -45.86
CA THR A 5 -7.72 -6.26 -44.70
C THR A 5 -9.02 -5.54 -44.35
N LEU A 6 -9.82 -5.13 -45.34
CA LEU A 6 -11.11 -4.47 -45.11
C LEU A 6 -12.14 -5.41 -44.47
N ILE A 7 -12.22 -6.67 -44.93
CA ILE A 7 -13.13 -7.68 -44.39
C ILE A 7 -12.76 -8.02 -42.95
N PHE A 8 -11.46 -8.11 -42.63
CA PHE A 8 -10.99 -8.32 -41.26
C PHE A 8 -11.41 -7.18 -40.31
N VAL A 9 -11.28 -5.92 -40.75
CA VAL A 9 -11.67 -4.76 -39.95
C VAL A 9 -13.18 -4.73 -39.69
N ILE A 10 -14.01 -5.05 -40.68
CA ILE A 10 -15.47 -5.09 -40.51
C ILE A 10 -15.89 -6.22 -39.55
N ALA A 11 -15.32 -7.42 -39.70
CA ALA A 11 -15.59 -8.55 -38.81
C ALA A 11 -15.17 -8.25 -37.35
N LEU A 12 -14.01 -7.61 -37.17
CA LEU A 12 -13.52 -7.18 -35.87
C LEU A 12 -14.43 -6.13 -35.23
N THR A 13 -14.95 -5.19 -36.03
CA THR A 13 -15.85 -4.13 -35.54
C THR A 13 -17.19 -4.70 -35.06
N LEU A 14 -17.78 -5.65 -35.79
CA LEU A 14 -19.01 -6.33 -35.39
C LEU A 14 -18.82 -7.22 -34.15
N ALA A 15 -17.66 -7.89 -34.04
CA ALA A 15 -17.31 -8.66 -32.85
C ALA A 15 -17.16 -7.77 -31.62
N LEU A 16 -16.46 -6.63 -31.74
CA LEU A 16 -16.31 -5.66 -30.65
C LEU A 16 -17.65 -5.04 -30.24
N PHE A 17 -18.54 -4.77 -31.19
CA PHE A 17 -19.89 -4.28 -30.87
C PHE A 17 -20.71 -5.32 -30.11
N GLY A 18 -20.73 -6.59 -30.57
CA GLY A 18 -21.44 -7.66 -29.87
C GLY A 18 -20.90 -7.93 -28.46
N VAL A 19 -19.58 -7.81 -28.27
CA VAL A 19 -18.93 -7.91 -26.96
C VAL A 19 -19.34 -6.74 -26.06
N ASN A 20 -19.38 -5.50 -26.58
CA ASN A 20 -19.81 -4.33 -25.81
C ASN A 20 -21.26 -4.47 -25.33
N THR A 21 -22.19 -4.87 -26.20
CA THR A 21 -23.60 -5.05 -25.82
C THR A 21 -23.79 -6.19 -24.82
N TYR A 22 -23.00 -7.26 -24.92
CA TYR A 22 -23.00 -8.36 -23.95
C TYR A 22 -22.54 -7.89 -22.56
N PHE A 23 -21.45 -7.12 -22.49
CA PHE A 23 -20.97 -6.57 -21.22
C PHE A 23 -21.95 -5.55 -20.63
N GLU A 24 -22.60 -4.73 -21.44
CA GLU A 24 -23.53 -3.71 -20.98
C GLU A 24 -24.80 -4.31 -20.35
N ASN A 25 -25.37 -5.37 -20.96
CA ASN A 25 -26.48 -6.12 -20.34
C ASN A 25 -26.07 -6.80 -19.04
N ARG A 26 -24.89 -7.43 -19.00
CA ARG A 26 -24.37 -8.04 -17.77
C ARG A 26 -24.14 -7.01 -16.66
N ASN A 27 -23.74 -5.79 -17.03
CA ASN A 27 -23.55 -4.70 -16.08
C ASN A 27 -24.87 -4.21 -15.48
N GLN A 28 -25.95 -4.18 -16.26
CA GLN A 28 -27.29 -3.81 -15.77
C GLN A 28 -27.87 -4.86 -14.82
N ASP A 29 -27.69 -6.15 -15.11
CA ASP A 29 -28.11 -7.23 -14.21
C ASP A 29 -27.28 -7.23 -12.92
N SER A 30 -25.96 -7.05 -13.04
CA SER A 30 -25.06 -6.88 -11.89
C SER A 30 -25.44 -5.65 -11.04
N LEU A 31 -25.87 -4.54 -11.66
CA LEU A 31 -26.31 -3.34 -10.95
C LEU A 31 -27.63 -3.57 -10.20
N LYS A 32 -28.56 -4.34 -10.76
CA LYS A 32 -29.82 -4.72 -10.08
C LYS A 32 -29.54 -5.62 -8.90
N GLU A 33 -28.70 -6.64 -9.06
CA GLU A 33 -28.27 -7.52 -7.98
C GLU A 33 -27.53 -6.74 -6.89
N TRP A 34 -26.62 -5.83 -7.27
CA TRP A 34 -25.90 -4.96 -6.35
C TRP A 34 -26.82 -4.04 -5.55
N LYS A 35 -27.84 -3.44 -6.20
CA LYS A 35 -28.85 -2.60 -5.51
C LYS A 35 -29.69 -3.43 -4.54
N ALA A 36 -30.15 -4.61 -4.94
CA ALA A 36 -30.91 -5.51 -4.09
C ALA A 36 -30.08 -6.00 -2.88
N GLN A 37 -28.80 -6.35 -3.10
CA GLN A 37 -27.88 -6.73 -2.04
C GLN A 37 -27.59 -5.58 -1.08
N ASN A 38 -27.41 -4.36 -1.59
CA ASN A 38 -27.20 -3.19 -0.74
C ASN A 38 -28.44 -2.84 0.09
N GLN A 39 -29.64 -2.96 -0.49
CA GLN A 39 -30.87 -2.74 0.23
C GLN A 39 -31.07 -3.81 1.33
N ALA A 40 -30.83 -5.08 1.02
CA ALA A 40 -30.85 -6.16 2.01
C ALA A 40 -29.80 -5.98 3.12
N LYS A 41 -28.59 -5.50 2.78
CA LYS A 41 -27.56 -5.12 3.76
C LYS A 41 -28.02 -3.97 4.65
N LEU A 42 -28.68 -2.96 4.09
CA LEU A 42 -29.21 -1.82 4.85
C LEU A 42 -30.27 -2.29 5.85
N GLU A 43 -31.21 -3.13 5.42
CA GLU A 43 -32.25 -3.71 6.27
C GLU A 43 -31.68 -4.62 7.36
N SER A 44 -30.67 -5.44 7.02
CA SER A 44 -29.95 -6.27 7.99
C SER A 44 -29.25 -5.41 9.04
N LYS A 45 -28.54 -4.36 8.60
CA LYS A 45 -27.83 -3.44 9.49
C LYS A 45 -28.80 -2.65 10.37
N GLN A 46 -29.97 -2.30 9.86
CA GLN A 46 -31.01 -1.64 10.64
C GLN A 46 -31.56 -2.57 11.74
N LYS A 47 -31.84 -3.84 11.42
CA LYS A 47 -32.27 -4.83 12.42
C LYS A 47 -31.20 -5.11 13.47
N GLU A 48 -29.93 -5.11 13.07
CA GLU A 48 -28.78 -5.27 13.97
C GLU A 48 -28.67 -4.08 14.93
N VAL A 49 -28.80 -2.84 14.43
CA VAL A 49 -28.83 -1.63 15.27
C VAL A 49 -30.05 -1.63 16.21
N GLU A 50 -31.23 -2.06 15.75
CA GLU A 50 -32.43 -2.17 16.60
C GLU A 50 -32.27 -3.23 17.71
N ALA A 51 -31.62 -4.36 17.40
CA ALA A 51 -31.28 -5.37 18.39
C ALA A 51 -30.25 -4.85 19.39
N ASP A 52 -29.21 -4.16 18.91
CA ASP A 52 -28.16 -3.57 19.74
C ASP A 52 -28.72 -2.51 20.71
N ILE A 53 -29.60 -1.62 20.23
CA ILE A 53 -30.31 -0.66 21.07
C ILE A 53 -31.11 -1.38 22.15
N ARG A 54 -31.88 -2.40 21.80
CA ARG A 54 -32.73 -3.12 22.74
C ARG A 54 -31.91 -3.85 23.80
N ASP A 55 -30.82 -4.49 23.39
CA ASP A 55 -30.02 -5.34 24.26
C ASP A 55 -29.08 -4.52 25.18
N ASN A 56 -28.74 -3.29 24.79
CA ASN A 56 -27.84 -2.39 25.53
C ASN A 56 -28.51 -1.16 26.19
N THR A 57 -29.82 -0.96 26.02
CA THR A 57 -30.59 0.07 26.74
C THR A 57 -31.18 -0.53 28.01
N ALA A 58 -30.86 0.06 29.17
CA ALA A 58 -31.40 -0.39 30.45
C ALA A 58 -32.91 -0.15 30.56
N SER A 59 -33.61 -1.02 31.29
CA SER A 59 -35.03 -0.81 31.56
C SER A 59 -35.24 0.40 32.48
N LEU A 60 -36.35 1.12 32.33
CA LEU A 60 -36.67 2.29 33.18
C LEU A 60 -36.70 1.95 34.69
N ALA A 61 -36.96 0.69 35.05
CA ALA A 61 -37.02 0.24 36.43
C ALA A 61 -35.63 0.12 37.10
N ASP A 62 -34.57 -0.06 36.30
CA ASP A 62 -33.19 -0.25 36.77
C ASP A 62 -32.42 1.08 36.90
N LEU A 63 -32.98 2.16 36.37
CA LEU A 63 -32.39 3.49 36.42
C LEU A 63 -32.80 4.20 37.73
N PRO A 64 -31.91 5.00 38.35
CA PRO A 64 -32.19 5.72 39.59
C PRO A 64 -33.05 6.96 39.35
N ILE A 65 -34.24 6.78 38.76
CA ILE A 65 -35.14 7.85 38.33
C ILE A 65 -36.17 8.15 39.43
N VAL A 66 -36.39 9.44 39.71
CA VAL A 66 -37.39 9.92 40.67
C VAL A 66 -38.22 11.04 40.07
N ASN A 67 -39.49 11.12 40.49
CA ASN A 67 -40.38 12.21 40.12
C ASN A 67 -40.32 13.30 41.19
N LEU A 68 -40.28 14.56 40.75
CA LEU A 68 -40.31 15.75 41.60
C LEU A 68 -41.70 16.39 41.58
N TYR A 69 -42.17 16.77 42.77
CA TYR A 69 -43.49 17.36 42.99
C TYR A 69 -43.39 18.67 43.76
N GLN A 70 -44.36 19.56 43.53
CA GLN A 70 -44.45 20.84 44.23
C GLN A 70 -45.00 20.69 45.66
N ASP A 71 -45.79 19.66 45.91
CA ASP A 71 -46.53 19.46 47.16
C ASP A 71 -46.17 18.14 47.86
N ALA A 72 -46.30 18.12 49.19
CA ALA A 72 -46.02 16.95 50.03
C ALA A 72 -46.96 15.76 49.77
N ALA A 73 -48.13 15.99 49.17
CA ALA A 73 -49.07 14.94 48.78
C ALA A 73 -48.74 14.33 47.40
N ALA A 74 -47.71 14.83 46.70
CA ALA A 74 -47.26 14.38 45.39
C ALA A 74 -48.39 14.36 44.34
N THR A 75 -49.16 15.46 44.31
CA THR A 75 -50.28 15.67 43.38
C THR A 75 -49.94 16.58 42.21
N GLN A 76 -48.97 17.49 42.38
CA GLN A 76 -48.50 18.44 41.38
C GLN A 76 -47.12 18.02 40.86
N PHE A 77 -47.10 17.26 39.75
CA PHE A 77 -45.86 16.82 39.10
C PHE A 77 -45.15 18.00 38.44
N LEU A 78 -43.82 18.08 38.61
CA LEU A 78 -42.96 19.12 38.04
C LEU A 78 -42.08 18.56 36.92
N THR A 79 -41.24 17.59 37.27
CA THR A 79 -40.26 17.01 36.35
C THR A 79 -39.70 15.71 36.91
N THR A 80 -38.81 15.10 36.14
CA THR A 80 -38.05 13.91 36.51
C THR A 80 -36.61 14.27 36.85
N GLY A 81 -36.03 13.59 37.83
CA GLY A 81 -34.63 13.71 38.21
C GLY A 81 -33.96 12.35 38.39
N VAL A 82 -32.63 12.39 38.51
CA VAL A 82 -31.76 11.27 38.81
C VAL A 82 -31.37 11.35 40.29
N LEU A 83 -31.65 10.29 41.04
CA LEU A 83 -31.27 10.16 42.44
C LEU A 83 -29.82 9.71 42.57
N THR A 84 -29.04 10.44 43.35
CA THR A 84 -27.64 10.11 43.67
C THR A 84 -27.45 10.25 45.17
N GLU A 85 -27.34 9.10 45.86
CA GLU A 85 -27.32 8.96 47.32
C GLU A 85 -28.54 9.61 48.01
N LYS A 86 -28.42 10.89 48.40
CA LYS A 86 -29.48 11.70 49.03
C LYS A 86 -29.82 12.98 48.25
N SER A 87 -29.18 13.18 47.09
CA SER A 87 -29.36 14.35 46.24
C SER A 87 -30.12 13.98 44.98
N VAL A 88 -30.91 14.90 44.43
CA VAL A 88 -31.56 14.70 43.14
C VAL A 88 -31.00 15.70 42.12
N LEU A 89 -30.48 15.18 41.02
CA LEU A 89 -30.00 15.94 39.87
C LEU A 89 -31.13 16.01 38.85
N THR A 90 -31.45 17.20 38.37
CA THR A 90 -32.46 17.40 37.33
C THR A 90 -32.05 18.55 36.41
N LEU A 91 -32.83 18.84 35.37
CA LEU A 91 -32.63 20.00 34.51
C LEU A 91 -33.71 21.04 34.80
N ALA A 92 -33.36 22.32 34.81
CA ALA A 92 -34.32 23.40 35.02
C ALA A 92 -35.44 23.35 33.97
N TRP A 93 -36.67 23.14 34.41
CA TRP A 93 -37.84 23.04 33.53
C TRP A 93 -38.53 24.40 33.29
N GLU A 94 -38.36 25.35 34.21
CA GLU A 94 -38.90 26.71 34.14
C GLU A 94 -37.87 27.73 34.68
N THR A 95 -38.14 29.03 34.47
CA THR A 95 -37.25 30.11 34.92
C THR A 95 -37.34 30.38 36.42
N ASP A 96 -38.46 30.04 37.06
CA ASP A 96 -38.72 30.29 38.48
C ASP A 96 -38.92 28.95 39.20
N ILE A 97 -37.81 28.34 39.63
CA ILE A 97 -37.83 27.02 40.26
C ILE A 97 -38.13 27.12 41.77
N PRO A 98 -38.98 26.26 42.33
CA PRO A 98 -39.30 26.27 43.74
C PRO A 98 -38.09 25.93 44.62
N HIS A 99 -37.93 26.65 45.73
CA HIS A 99 -36.84 26.40 46.69
C HIS A 99 -36.96 25.05 47.42
N THR A 100 -38.18 24.53 47.55
CA THR A 100 -38.48 23.24 48.17
C THR A 100 -39.28 22.37 47.21
N VAL A 101 -38.87 21.12 47.04
CA VAL A 101 -39.55 20.10 46.22
C VAL A 101 -39.68 18.79 46.99
N PHE A 102 -40.60 17.95 46.56
CA PHE A 102 -40.83 16.63 47.12
C PHE A 102 -40.49 15.54 46.11
N SER A 103 -39.53 14.67 46.41
CA SER A 103 -39.11 13.59 45.52
C SER A 103 -39.76 12.25 45.90
N ARG A 104 -40.25 11.50 44.91
CA ARG A 104 -40.75 10.12 45.09
C ARG A 104 -40.23 9.22 43.97
N LYS A 105 -39.76 8.01 44.32
CA LYS A 105 -39.33 7.01 43.34
C LYS A 105 -40.50 6.62 42.45
N GLN A 106 -40.26 6.55 41.14
CA GLN A 106 -41.28 6.19 40.16
C GLN A 106 -41.83 4.79 40.48
N GLY A 107 -43.15 4.67 40.64
CA GLY A 107 -43.82 3.40 40.98
C GLY A 107 -43.85 3.02 42.47
N SER A 108 -43.24 3.81 43.38
CA SER A 108 -43.34 3.58 44.84
C SER A 108 -44.53 4.30 45.47
N THR A 109 -45.10 3.72 46.53
CA THR A 109 -46.14 4.31 47.41
C THR A 109 -45.56 5.01 48.65
N ASP A 110 -44.23 5.09 48.77
CA ASP A 110 -43.56 5.74 49.89
C ASP A 110 -43.89 7.24 49.99
N LYS A 111 -43.80 7.77 51.21
CA LYS A 111 -43.98 9.20 51.46
C LYS A 111 -42.90 10.01 50.71
N PRO A 112 -43.27 11.08 49.99
CA PRO A 112 -42.30 11.94 49.33
C PRO A 112 -41.28 12.54 50.31
N THR A 113 -40.02 12.61 49.89
CA THR A 113 -38.94 13.22 50.68
C THR A 113 -38.80 14.69 50.33
N GLU A 114 -38.79 15.57 51.34
CA GLU A 114 -38.56 17.01 51.16
C GLU A 114 -37.09 17.30 50.83
N LEU A 115 -36.84 18.08 49.78
CA LEU A 115 -35.52 18.50 49.34
C LEU A 115 -35.49 20.00 49.06
N LYS A 116 -34.34 20.64 49.30
CA LYS A 116 -34.12 22.07 49.09
C LYS A 116 -33.12 22.35 47.98
N LEU A 117 -33.36 23.41 47.22
CA LEU A 117 -32.49 23.85 46.13
C LEU A 117 -31.10 24.24 46.66
N THR A 118 -30.04 23.66 46.09
CA THR A 118 -28.65 23.88 46.54
C THR A 118 -27.69 24.30 45.44
N PHE A 119 -27.99 24.03 44.16
CA PHE A 119 -27.17 24.45 43.03
C PHE A 119 -28.03 24.81 41.80
N LEU A 120 -27.77 25.98 41.21
CA LEU A 120 -28.41 26.50 39.99
C LEU A 120 -27.40 27.33 39.17
N PRO A 121 -26.96 26.87 38.00
CA PRO A 121 -26.34 27.67 36.97
C PRO A 121 -27.46 28.38 36.19
N GLN A 122 -27.22 29.62 35.78
CA GLN A 122 -28.29 30.55 35.42
C GLN A 122 -29.01 30.21 34.10
N GLY A 123 -30.24 29.70 34.18
CA GLY A 123 -31.18 29.61 33.04
C GLY A 123 -31.99 28.30 32.97
N GLN A 124 -32.98 28.26 32.06
CA GLN A 124 -33.72 27.02 31.74
C GLN A 124 -32.79 25.98 31.09
N ASN A 125 -33.11 24.69 31.28
CA ASN A 125 -32.42 23.54 30.70
C ASN A 125 -30.94 23.37 31.13
N GLN A 126 -30.62 23.83 32.35
CA GLN A 126 -29.32 23.66 32.98
C GLN A 126 -29.43 22.78 34.23
N LEU A 127 -28.30 22.25 34.71
CA LEU A 127 -28.24 21.33 35.84
C LEU A 127 -28.76 21.96 37.13
N VAL A 128 -29.74 21.33 37.79
CA VAL A 128 -30.31 21.76 39.07
C VAL A 128 -30.15 20.65 40.09
N ILE A 129 -29.82 21.01 41.33
CA ILE A 129 -29.60 20.03 42.40
C ILE A 129 -30.42 20.36 43.66
N TYR A 130 -31.13 19.34 44.16
CA TYR A 130 -31.91 19.39 45.39
C TYR A 130 -31.34 18.44 46.45
N GLN A 131 -31.23 18.90 47.71
CA GLN A 131 -30.63 18.17 48.85
C GLN A 131 -31.42 18.35 50.18
N PRO A 132 -31.29 17.44 51.17
CA PRO A 132 -32.10 17.44 52.40
C PRO A 132 -31.72 18.47 53.49
N GLY A 133 -30.78 19.41 53.26
CA GLY A 133 -30.54 20.52 54.20
C GLY A 133 -29.11 21.04 54.35
N THR A 134 -28.07 20.29 53.99
CA THR A 134 -26.66 20.74 54.02
C THR A 134 -25.94 20.37 52.72
N LEU A 135 -25.13 21.30 52.19
CA LEU A 135 -24.30 21.10 51.00
C LEU A 135 -23.25 20.00 51.23
N THR A 136 -23.56 18.78 50.80
CA THR A 136 -22.62 17.65 50.79
C THR A 136 -22.10 17.40 49.37
N PRO A 137 -20.82 16.98 49.21
CA PRO A 137 -20.30 16.55 47.91
C PRO A 137 -21.13 15.41 47.34
N ILE A 138 -21.29 15.40 46.01
CA ILE A 138 -22.12 14.42 45.30
C ILE A 138 -21.22 13.41 44.62
N SER A 139 -21.51 12.13 44.78
CA SER A 139 -20.80 11.05 44.09
C SER A 139 -21.14 11.06 42.60
N VAL A 140 -20.15 11.33 41.75
CA VAL A 140 -20.31 11.33 40.28
C VAL A 140 -19.33 10.34 39.66
N GLY A 141 -19.70 9.73 38.54
CA GLY A 141 -18.81 8.83 37.81
C GLY A 141 -17.79 9.62 36.98
N LEU A 142 -16.56 9.12 36.90
CA LEU A 142 -15.53 9.66 36.00
C LEU A 142 -15.62 8.97 34.63
N LEU A 143 -15.74 9.74 33.54
CA LEU A 143 -15.64 9.22 32.18
C LEU A 143 -14.17 9.34 31.71
N PRO A 144 -13.45 8.22 31.48
CA PRO A 144 -12.04 8.28 31.06
C PRO A 144 -11.88 8.81 29.63
N GLU A 145 -10.69 9.33 29.30
CA GLU A 145 -10.32 9.69 27.92
C GLU A 145 -10.27 8.48 26.97
N PHE A 146 -10.11 7.27 27.49
CA PHE A 146 -9.95 6.04 26.71
C PHE A 146 -10.85 4.92 27.24
N GLY A 147 -11.47 4.15 26.33
CA GLY A 147 -12.36 3.02 26.63
C GLY A 147 -13.72 3.11 25.95
N VAL A 148 -14.48 2.01 25.99
CA VAL A 148 -15.82 1.88 25.40
C VAL A 148 -16.86 1.78 26.52
N PHE A 149 -17.84 2.69 26.51
CA PHE A 149 -18.88 2.77 27.52
C PHE A 149 -20.24 2.98 26.87
N ASN A 150 -21.23 2.17 27.28
CA ASN A 150 -22.64 2.38 26.94
C ASN A 150 -23.23 3.37 27.96
N LEU A 151 -23.70 4.50 27.45
CA LEU A 151 -24.27 5.60 28.20
C LEU A 151 -25.78 5.66 28.00
N GLN A 152 -26.50 5.94 29.08
CA GLN A 152 -27.95 6.16 29.06
C GLN A 152 -28.19 7.66 29.20
N ILE A 153 -28.67 8.30 28.13
CA ILE A 153 -29.00 9.72 28.13
C ILE A 153 -30.47 9.87 28.51
N ILE A 154 -30.69 10.44 29.69
CA ILE A 154 -32.00 10.65 30.29
C ILE A 154 -32.46 12.06 29.96
N THR A 155 -33.56 12.15 29.22
CA THR A 155 -34.18 13.43 28.85
C THR A 155 -35.44 13.60 29.69
N PRO A 156 -35.48 14.57 30.62
CA PRO A 156 -36.64 14.79 31.49
C PRO A 156 -37.81 15.37 30.70
N SER A 157 -39.04 14.95 31.02
CA SER A 157 -40.27 15.45 30.40
C SER A 157 -41.16 16.12 31.44
N THR A 158 -41.90 17.14 31.01
CA THR A 158 -42.93 17.82 31.81
C THR A 158 -44.29 17.16 31.66
N GLN A 159 -44.43 16.14 30.79
CA GLN A 159 -45.68 15.43 30.57
C GLN A 159 -45.87 14.30 31.60
N PRO A 160 -47.00 14.26 32.33
CA PRO A 160 -47.28 13.22 33.32
C PRO A 160 -47.35 11.80 32.75
N ASP A 161 -47.79 11.67 31.49
CA ASP A 161 -48.06 10.37 30.85
C ASP A 161 -46.82 9.71 30.22
N GLN A 162 -45.79 10.52 29.91
CA GLN A 162 -44.47 10.06 29.44
C GLN A 162 -43.38 10.90 30.10
N PRO A 163 -43.05 10.63 31.38
CA PRO A 163 -42.21 11.50 32.19
C PRO A 163 -40.72 11.48 31.82
N THR A 164 -40.27 10.54 30.99
CA THR A 164 -38.84 10.36 30.65
C THR A 164 -38.65 9.67 29.29
N SER A 165 -37.65 10.11 28.51
CA SER A 165 -37.10 9.31 27.41
C SER A 165 -35.65 8.92 27.66
N VAL A 166 -35.28 7.70 27.25
CA VAL A 166 -33.93 7.14 27.40
C VAL A 166 -33.36 6.90 26.02
N THR A 167 -32.19 7.47 25.75
CA THR A 167 -31.44 7.31 24.50
C THR A 167 -30.12 6.62 24.77
N LEU A 168 -29.74 5.67 23.94
CA LEU A 168 -28.45 4.98 24.04
C LEU A 168 -27.38 5.84 23.39
N GLY A 169 -26.27 6.06 24.09
CA GLY A 169 -25.06 6.66 23.54
C GLY A 169 -23.87 5.73 23.71
N HIS A 170 -23.05 5.61 22.67
CA HIS A 170 -21.78 4.89 22.75
C HIS A 170 -20.66 5.91 22.87
N TYR A 171 -19.92 5.84 23.97
CA TYR A 171 -18.75 6.67 24.19
C TYR A 171 -17.49 5.82 23.99
N VAL A 172 -16.67 6.22 23.02
CA VAL A 172 -15.44 5.53 22.61
C VAL A 172 -14.32 6.55 22.58
N ASP A 173 -13.32 6.38 23.45
CA ASP A 173 -12.08 7.16 23.46
C ASP A 173 -12.28 8.69 23.36
N GLY A 174 -13.13 9.26 24.20
CA GLY A 174 -13.40 10.71 24.19
C GLY A 174 -14.57 11.14 23.31
N HIS A 175 -15.10 10.24 22.48
CA HIS A 175 -16.12 10.57 21.48
C HIS A 175 -17.46 9.89 21.76
N LEU A 176 -18.52 10.69 21.90
CA LEU A 176 -19.90 10.22 22.00
C LEU A 176 -20.51 10.05 20.59
N SER A 177 -21.13 8.89 20.36
CA SER A 177 -21.92 8.60 19.17
C SER A 177 -23.32 8.11 19.55
N LEU A 178 -24.32 8.45 18.74
CA LEU A 178 -25.72 8.06 18.93
C LEU A 178 -26.19 7.20 17.74
N PRO A 179 -27.00 6.15 17.96
CA PRO A 179 -27.59 5.37 16.89
C PRO A 179 -28.40 6.22 15.90
N GLY A 180 -28.23 5.98 14.60
CA GLY A 180 -28.76 6.84 13.53
C GLY A 180 -30.28 7.02 13.49
N GLN A 181 -31.06 6.01 13.88
CA GLN A 181 -32.53 6.12 14.01
C GLN A 181 -32.96 7.09 15.11
N GLN A 182 -32.25 7.11 16.25
CA GLN A 182 -32.51 8.03 17.36
C GLN A 182 -32.10 9.46 16.97
N LEU A 183 -31.06 9.61 16.14
CA LEU A 183 -30.67 10.90 15.55
C LEU A 183 -31.74 11.46 14.58
N GLU A 184 -32.37 10.60 13.77
CA GLU A 184 -33.48 11.02 12.88
C GLU A 184 -34.77 11.32 13.65
N GLN A 185 -35.09 10.62 14.73
CA GLN A 185 -36.19 11.00 15.64
C GLN A 185 -35.91 12.33 16.34
N MET A 186 -34.66 12.58 16.75
CA MET A 186 -34.21 13.88 17.25
C MET A 186 -34.29 14.98 16.17
N LYS A 187 -34.02 14.68 14.89
CA LYS A 187 -34.10 15.65 13.77
C LYS A 187 -35.53 15.90 13.25
N GLN A 188 -36.40 14.91 13.20
CA GLN A 188 -37.80 15.05 12.76
C GLN A 188 -38.62 15.95 13.71
N SER A 189 -38.14 16.15 14.94
CA SER A 189 -38.66 17.16 15.87
C SER A 189 -38.26 18.61 15.55
N VAL A 190 -37.51 18.83 14.45
CA VAL A 190 -37.06 20.14 13.95
C VAL A 190 -37.79 20.51 12.65
N ASN A 191 -39.09 20.21 12.55
CA ASN A 191 -39.93 20.76 11.47
C ASN A 191 -40.33 22.21 11.85
N PRO A 192 -39.95 23.25 11.07
CA PRO A 192 -40.12 24.66 11.47
C PRO A 192 -41.57 25.13 11.65
N GLU A 193 -42.56 24.37 11.17
CA GLU A 193 -43.97 24.78 11.14
C GLU A 193 -44.75 24.51 12.45
N MET A 194 -44.21 23.74 13.40
CA MET A 194 -44.90 23.45 14.68
C MET A 194 -44.35 24.31 15.84
N ARG A 195 -44.51 25.63 15.73
CA ARG A 195 -43.94 26.65 16.64
C ARG A 195 -44.80 27.00 17.87
N SER A 196 -45.65 26.13 18.40
CA SER A 196 -46.63 26.53 19.44
C SER A 196 -46.54 25.85 20.81
N LYS A 197 -45.59 24.93 21.08
CA LYS A 197 -45.36 24.39 22.44
C LYS A 197 -43.87 24.16 22.71
N PRO A 198 -43.38 24.39 23.96
CA PRO A 198 -41.96 24.44 24.25
C PRO A 198 -41.28 23.08 24.01
N PHE A 199 -40.09 23.19 23.42
CA PHE A 199 -39.24 22.16 22.85
C PHE A 199 -38.93 21.00 23.81
N LEU A 200 -38.76 19.78 23.26
CA LEU A 200 -38.03 18.70 23.91
C LEU A 200 -36.68 19.23 24.44
N PRO A 201 -36.23 18.84 25.65
CA PRO A 201 -35.00 19.36 26.23
C PRO A 201 -33.86 19.09 25.27
N THR A 202 -33.14 20.13 24.89
CA THR A 202 -31.95 19.91 24.08
C THR A 202 -30.86 19.25 24.92
N ASN A 203 -30.97 19.24 26.25
CA ASN A 203 -29.94 18.70 27.13
C ASN A 203 -30.49 17.48 27.89
N GLY A 204 -29.61 16.52 28.21
CA GLY A 204 -29.97 15.31 28.97
C GLY A 204 -28.95 14.99 30.04
N LEU A 205 -29.37 14.27 31.09
CA LEU A 205 -28.47 13.74 32.11
C LEU A 205 -27.90 12.41 31.63
N VAL A 206 -26.58 12.29 31.64
CA VAL A 206 -25.88 11.12 31.14
C VAL A 206 -25.53 10.21 32.30
N LEU A 207 -25.98 8.96 32.22
CA LEU A 207 -25.70 7.91 33.18
C LEU A 207 -24.77 6.87 32.58
N MET A 208 -23.81 6.43 33.37
CA MET A 208 -22.92 5.31 33.06
C MET A 208 -23.18 4.17 34.04
N ASN A 209 -23.21 2.94 33.54
CA ASN A 209 -23.31 1.76 34.40
C ASN A 209 -21.97 1.52 35.12
N THR A 210 -21.99 1.40 36.44
CA THR A 210 -20.79 1.16 37.27
C THR A 210 -21.01 0.00 38.25
N SER A 211 -19.98 -0.39 39.01
CA SER A 211 -20.06 -1.38 40.11
C SER A 211 -21.22 -1.13 41.06
N ASP A 212 -21.45 0.14 41.34
CA ASP A 212 -22.34 0.62 42.38
C ASP A 212 -23.68 1.10 41.79
N GLY A 213 -24.01 0.64 40.57
CA GLY A 213 -25.20 1.01 39.81
C GLY A 213 -24.96 2.13 38.79
N PHE A 214 -26.05 2.67 38.22
CA PHE A 214 -25.97 3.78 37.28
C PHE A 214 -25.59 5.08 37.98
N GLN A 215 -24.47 5.68 37.58
CA GLN A 215 -23.95 6.93 38.12
C GLN A 215 -24.01 8.03 37.07
N ALA A 216 -24.34 9.24 37.51
CA ALA A 216 -24.32 10.41 36.64
C ALA A 216 -22.87 10.83 36.34
N VAL A 217 -22.57 11.09 35.06
CA VAL A 217 -21.21 11.41 34.58
C VAL A 217 -21.13 12.80 33.95
N ALA A 218 -22.14 13.19 33.19
CA ALA A 218 -22.13 14.42 32.40
C ALA A 218 -23.54 14.94 32.11
N VAL A 219 -23.63 16.18 31.66
CA VAL A 219 -24.80 16.72 30.98
C VAL A 219 -24.52 16.70 29.48
N TYR A 220 -25.35 15.99 28.72
CA TYR A 220 -25.31 16.03 27.26
C TYR A 220 -25.97 17.31 26.77
N GLN A 221 -25.26 18.10 25.96
CA GLN A 221 -25.79 19.30 25.34
C GLN A 221 -26.18 19.02 23.89
N GLY A 222 -27.45 18.78 23.61
CA GLY A 222 -27.91 18.34 22.28
C GLY A 222 -27.87 19.40 21.17
N ARG A 223 -27.60 20.67 21.47
CA ARG A 223 -27.30 21.68 20.44
C ARG A 223 -25.87 21.55 19.93
N SER A 224 -24.90 21.46 20.83
CA SER A 224 -23.46 21.30 20.51
C SER A 224 -23.06 19.85 20.27
N ARG A 225 -23.89 18.90 20.72
CA ARG A 225 -23.61 17.45 20.80
C ARG A 225 -22.40 17.12 21.66
N GLU A 226 -22.10 17.95 22.65
CA GLU A 226 -20.95 17.80 23.54
C GLU A 226 -21.40 17.31 24.92
N LEU A 227 -20.47 16.68 25.63
CA LEU A 227 -20.63 16.31 27.03
C LEU A 227 -20.00 17.41 27.90
N GLN A 228 -20.77 17.92 28.86
CA GLN A 228 -20.24 18.74 29.93
C GLN A 228 -20.12 17.86 31.18
N TYR A 229 -18.88 17.50 31.53
CA TYR A 229 -18.60 16.61 32.67
C TYR A 229 -18.99 17.27 34.00
N LEU A 230 -19.60 16.49 34.91
CA LEU A 230 -20.12 17.04 36.16
C LEU A 230 -18.99 17.54 37.08
N ASP A 231 -17.83 16.90 37.09
CA ASP A 231 -16.67 17.30 37.89
C ASP A 231 -15.98 18.57 37.39
N GLU A 232 -16.23 18.97 36.14
CA GLU A 232 -15.69 20.20 35.55
C GLU A 232 -16.63 21.41 35.71
N ILE A 233 -17.85 21.21 36.22
CA ILE A 233 -18.81 22.31 36.42
C ILE A 233 -18.36 23.19 37.60
N ALA A 234 -18.00 24.44 37.28
CA ALA A 234 -17.56 25.42 38.25
C ALA A 234 -18.57 25.60 39.41
N GLY A 235 -18.10 25.39 40.64
CA GLY A 235 -18.90 25.52 41.87
C GLY A 235 -19.58 24.23 42.36
N LEU A 236 -19.54 23.14 41.57
CA LEU A 236 -20.05 21.84 42.01
C LEU A 236 -18.99 21.08 42.84
N LYS A 237 -19.36 20.58 44.03
CA LYS A 237 -18.49 19.72 44.85
C LYS A 237 -18.80 18.25 44.55
N THR A 238 -17.84 17.52 43.97
CA THR A 238 -18.02 16.14 43.56
C THR A 238 -17.03 15.18 44.25
N ASN A 239 -17.47 13.94 44.47
CA ASN A 239 -16.61 12.81 44.85
C ASN A 239 -16.57 11.84 43.66
N LEU A 240 -15.38 11.53 43.14
CA LEU A 240 -15.24 10.70 41.94
C LEU A 240 -15.33 9.20 42.28
N VAL A 241 -16.28 8.51 41.64
CA VAL A 241 -16.39 7.04 41.68
C VAL A 241 -15.83 6.47 40.39
N LYS A 242 -14.77 5.64 40.50
CA LYS A 242 -14.11 5.01 39.35
C LYS A 242 -14.95 3.82 38.86
N PRO A 243 -15.22 3.68 37.55
CA PRO A 243 -15.97 2.54 37.04
C PRO A 243 -15.23 1.21 37.24
N LEU A 244 -15.99 0.16 37.56
CA LEU A 244 -15.55 -1.23 37.41
C LEU A 244 -15.22 -1.44 35.93
N LYS A 245 -13.93 -1.51 35.63
CA LYS A 245 -13.45 -1.91 34.31
C LYS A 245 -14.10 -3.24 33.93
N GLN A 246 -14.82 -3.29 32.80
CA GLN A 246 -14.62 -4.43 31.92
C GLN A 246 -13.21 -4.25 31.37
N GLN A 247 -12.26 -4.86 32.06
CA GLN A 247 -10.91 -5.00 31.57
C GLN A 247 -10.98 -5.80 30.27
N ALA A 248 -10.94 -5.12 29.12
CA ALA A 248 -9.89 -5.54 28.20
C ALA A 248 -8.62 -5.39 29.03
N ALA A 249 -8.01 -6.53 29.38
CA ALA A 249 -6.78 -6.54 30.14
C ALA A 249 -5.75 -5.74 29.34
N LYS A 250 -5.63 -4.44 29.64
CA LYS A 250 -4.43 -3.68 29.35
C LYS A 250 -3.41 -4.24 30.31
N GLN A 251 -2.90 -5.43 29.97
CA GLN A 251 -1.63 -5.90 30.50
C GLN A 251 -0.67 -4.77 30.17
N SER A 252 -0.20 -4.09 31.21
CA SER A 252 1.04 -3.33 31.18
C SER A 252 2.20 -4.32 30.99
N SER A 253 2.11 -5.18 29.98
CA SER A 253 3.19 -6.05 29.59
C SER A 253 4.13 -5.20 28.75
N GLU A 254 5.38 -5.21 29.15
CA GLU A 254 6.44 -4.75 28.28
C GLU A 254 6.43 -5.61 27.01
N GLU A 255 6.60 -4.94 25.88
CA GLU A 255 6.79 -5.61 24.60
C GLU A 255 8.15 -6.29 24.60
N LYS A 256 8.16 -7.61 24.36
CA LYS A 256 9.34 -8.47 24.38
C LYS A 256 9.56 -9.05 23.00
N PHE A 257 10.81 -9.06 22.57
CA PHE A 257 11.21 -9.56 21.26
C PHE A 257 11.94 -10.90 21.38
N TYR A 258 11.64 -11.83 20.48
CA TYR A 258 12.23 -13.17 20.43
C TYR A 258 12.79 -13.41 19.04
N VAL A 259 13.96 -14.04 18.95
CA VAL A 259 14.67 -14.20 17.68
C VAL A 259 14.79 -15.66 17.30
N LEU A 260 14.38 -15.98 16.06
CA LEU A 260 14.76 -17.21 15.38
C LEU A 260 15.68 -16.88 14.20
N GLU A 261 16.76 -17.63 14.06
CA GLU A 261 17.77 -17.40 13.04
C GLU A 261 17.98 -18.60 12.15
N THR A 262 18.19 -18.31 10.87
CA THR A 262 18.67 -19.24 9.86
C THR A 262 19.83 -18.57 9.12
N PRO A 263 20.61 -19.31 8.32
CA PRO A 263 21.61 -18.69 7.45
C PRO A 263 21.05 -17.66 6.44
N TYR A 264 19.74 -17.72 6.16
CA TYR A 264 19.06 -16.89 5.16
C TYR A 264 18.29 -15.70 5.76
N GLN A 265 17.83 -15.80 7.00
CA GLN A 265 16.97 -14.81 7.63
C GLN A 265 17.07 -14.85 9.14
N GLN A 266 17.00 -13.68 9.76
CA GLN A 266 16.74 -13.48 11.19
C GLN A 266 15.31 -12.95 11.33
N LEU A 267 14.49 -13.67 12.10
CA LEU A 267 13.07 -13.40 12.31
C LEU A 267 12.87 -12.91 13.74
N VAL A 268 12.31 -11.71 13.90
CA VAL A 268 12.11 -11.07 15.19
C VAL A 268 10.62 -11.04 15.50
N PHE A 269 10.21 -11.80 16.51
CA PHE A 269 8.83 -11.92 16.96
C PHE A 269 8.55 -11.01 18.15
N SER A 270 7.42 -10.32 18.14
CA SER A 270 6.88 -9.60 19.30
C SER A 270 5.85 -10.47 20.03
N ASN A 271 5.84 -10.43 21.35
CA ASN A 271 4.74 -10.97 22.15
C ASN A 271 3.42 -10.21 21.89
N PHE A 272 3.48 -8.99 21.37
CA PHE A 272 2.29 -8.26 20.94
C PHE A 272 1.85 -8.83 19.58
N GLY A 273 0.61 -9.29 19.53
CA GLY A 273 0.06 -10.02 18.40
C GLY A 273 0.63 -11.44 18.20
N GLY A 274 1.69 -11.84 18.92
CA GLY A 274 2.43 -13.07 18.61
C GLY A 274 2.87 -13.06 17.14
N ALA A 275 3.50 -11.97 16.72
CA ALA A 275 3.65 -11.56 15.33
C ALA A 275 5.11 -11.23 14.99
N LEU A 276 5.46 -11.18 13.70
CA LEU A 276 6.78 -10.76 13.21
C LEU A 276 6.86 -9.23 13.15
N ALA A 277 7.69 -8.66 14.02
CA ALA A 277 7.97 -7.23 14.08
C ALA A 277 9.12 -6.83 13.13
N GLU A 278 10.11 -7.69 12.96
CA GLU A 278 11.22 -7.46 12.02
C GLU A 278 11.58 -8.75 11.27
N ILE A 279 12.01 -8.59 10.01
CA ILE A 279 12.55 -9.67 9.19
C ILE A 279 13.81 -9.15 8.53
N ASN A 280 14.95 -9.74 8.89
CA ASN A 280 16.26 -9.27 8.50
C ASN A 280 16.93 -10.31 7.61
N LEU A 281 17.39 -9.90 6.42
CA LEU A 281 18.03 -10.78 5.47
C LEU A 281 19.54 -10.52 5.49
N PRO A 282 20.37 -11.45 6.00
CA PRO A 282 21.82 -11.29 6.01
C PRO A 282 22.35 -11.00 4.62
N PHE A 283 23.41 -10.21 4.49
CA PHE A 283 24.09 -9.99 3.23
C PHE A 283 25.02 -11.15 2.89
N LYS A 284 25.17 -11.40 1.59
CA LYS A 284 26.19 -12.26 1.04
C LYS A 284 27.55 -11.71 1.40
N SER A 285 28.36 -12.53 2.08
CA SER A 285 29.72 -12.20 2.52
C SER A 285 30.60 -13.45 2.44
N ASP A 286 31.90 -13.29 2.65
CA ASP A 286 32.83 -14.42 2.73
C ASP A 286 32.46 -15.39 3.87
N THR A 287 31.85 -14.85 4.94
CA THR A 287 31.35 -15.61 6.09
C THR A 287 29.95 -16.19 5.90
N ASN A 288 29.10 -15.58 5.06
CA ASN A 288 27.77 -16.07 4.73
C ASN A 288 27.60 -16.16 3.21
N THR A 289 27.99 -17.31 2.66
CA THR A 289 27.91 -17.59 1.22
C THR A 289 26.52 -18.06 0.77
N GLN A 290 25.64 -18.41 1.72
CA GLN A 290 24.28 -18.91 1.45
C GLN A 290 23.29 -17.79 1.16
N SER A 291 23.50 -16.59 1.72
CA SER A 291 22.71 -15.43 1.32
C SER A 291 22.99 -15.03 -0.13
N VAL A 292 21.93 -14.55 -0.79
CA VAL A 292 21.99 -13.95 -2.13
C VAL A 292 21.78 -12.44 -2.11
N VAL A 293 21.44 -11.87 -0.94
CA VAL A 293 21.18 -10.44 -0.78
C VAL A 293 22.50 -9.68 -0.76
N LYS A 294 22.63 -8.66 -1.60
CA LYS A 294 23.82 -7.80 -1.65
C LYS A 294 23.52 -6.45 -1.00
N GLU A 295 24.53 -5.89 -0.37
CA GLU A 295 24.50 -4.53 0.15
C GLU A 295 24.39 -3.52 -1.01
N ILE A 296 23.54 -2.50 -0.83
CA ILE A 296 23.42 -1.37 -1.77
C ILE A 296 23.84 -0.05 -1.10
N GLU A 297 23.87 1.03 -1.89
CA GLU A 297 24.26 2.37 -1.42
C GLU A 297 23.47 2.83 -0.19
N PHE A 298 22.14 2.70 -0.20
CA PHE A 298 21.30 3.07 0.93
C PHE A 298 21.61 2.28 2.21
N ASP A 299 22.09 1.04 2.10
CA ASP A 299 22.51 0.25 3.27
C ASP A 299 23.80 0.82 3.88
N ARG A 300 24.75 1.24 3.02
CA ARG A 300 26.00 1.88 3.45
C ARG A 300 25.75 3.26 4.06
N GLU A 301 24.88 4.06 3.43
CA GLU A 301 24.46 5.36 3.95
C GLU A 301 23.82 5.20 5.34
N MET A 302 22.89 4.25 5.49
CA MET A 302 22.24 3.95 6.77
C MET A 302 23.26 3.61 7.87
N VAL A 303 24.25 2.77 7.58
CA VAL A 303 25.31 2.44 8.54
C VAL A 303 26.16 3.66 8.90
N SER A 304 26.45 4.53 7.93
CA SER A 304 27.32 5.69 8.12
C SER A 304 26.65 6.86 8.84
N GLU A 305 25.38 7.16 8.51
CA GLU A 305 24.64 8.33 9.00
C GLU A 305 23.74 7.98 10.19
N HIS A 306 23.17 6.77 10.21
CA HIS A 306 22.17 6.32 11.19
C HIS A 306 22.47 4.91 11.73
N PRO A 307 23.65 4.68 12.34
CA PRO A 307 24.11 3.34 12.70
C PRO A 307 23.13 2.58 13.60
N TYR A 308 22.39 3.26 14.48
CA TYR A 308 21.37 2.66 15.34
C TYR A 308 20.22 1.98 14.53
N ASN A 309 19.82 2.55 13.40
CA ASN A 309 18.80 1.97 12.51
C ASN A 309 19.39 0.92 11.56
N ALA A 310 20.70 0.67 11.64
CA ALA A 310 21.40 -0.43 10.98
C ALA A 310 21.70 -1.61 11.93
N HIS A 311 21.33 -1.54 13.21
CA HIS A 311 21.44 -2.67 14.14
C HIS A 311 20.22 -3.59 14.02
N PHE A 312 20.46 -4.90 14.11
CA PHE A 312 19.42 -5.93 13.99
C PHE A 312 19.59 -7.05 15.03
N PRO A 313 18.55 -7.32 15.85
CA PRO A 313 17.28 -6.58 15.99
C PRO A 313 17.45 -5.14 16.51
N SER A 314 16.43 -4.28 16.34
CA SER A 314 16.47 -2.89 16.84
C SER A 314 16.19 -2.74 18.33
N HIS A 315 15.65 -3.80 18.95
CA HIS A 315 15.25 -3.81 20.36
C HIS A 315 15.97 -4.92 21.13
N PRO A 316 16.01 -4.83 22.48
CA PRO A 316 16.45 -5.93 23.30
C PRO A 316 15.62 -7.19 23.04
N TYR A 317 16.28 -8.33 22.93
CA TYR A 317 15.64 -9.57 22.47
C TYR A 317 16.12 -10.81 23.22
N PHE A 318 15.33 -11.87 23.16
CA PHE A 318 15.66 -13.18 23.69
C PHE A 318 16.02 -14.15 22.56
N SER A 319 17.13 -14.87 22.71
CA SER A 319 17.45 -16.06 21.92
C SER A 319 17.03 -17.34 22.67
N PRO A 320 16.93 -18.49 21.97
CA PRO A 320 16.60 -19.76 22.61
C PRO A 320 17.56 -20.09 23.76
N GLY A 321 17.01 -20.27 24.97
CA GLY A 321 17.79 -20.56 26.19
C GLY A 321 18.22 -19.33 27.01
N ASP A 322 17.97 -18.12 26.53
CA ASP A 322 18.26 -16.89 27.27
C ASP A 322 17.31 -16.72 28.48
N THR A 323 17.86 -16.25 29.59
CA THR A 323 17.10 -15.89 30.81
C THR A 323 16.91 -14.37 30.95
N GLU A 324 17.82 -13.59 30.38
CA GLU A 324 17.78 -12.13 30.30
C GLU A 324 17.91 -11.69 28.84
N PRO A 325 17.29 -10.55 28.45
CA PRO A 325 17.35 -10.08 27.07
C PRO A 325 18.74 -9.55 26.72
N GLN A 326 19.20 -9.87 25.51
CA GLN A 326 20.37 -9.25 24.91
C GLN A 326 20.04 -7.77 24.61
N PRO A 327 20.96 -6.83 24.84
CA PRO A 327 20.66 -5.39 24.90
C PRO A 327 20.27 -4.77 23.56
N GLU A 328 20.99 -5.10 22.49
CA GLU A 328 20.68 -4.68 21.12
C GLU A 328 21.37 -5.60 20.12
N GLY A 329 20.88 -5.58 18.88
CA GLY A 329 21.41 -6.36 17.78
C GLY A 329 22.83 -6.01 17.38
N LYS A 330 23.36 -6.69 16.34
CA LYS A 330 24.67 -6.37 15.78
C LYS A 330 24.56 -5.33 14.66
N LEU A 331 25.56 -4.45 14.56
CA LEU A 331 25.68 -3.52 13.45
C LEU A 331 26.01 -4.26 12.14
N GLY A 332 25.23 -3.99 11.10
CA GLY A 332 25.61 -4.26 9.72
C GLY A 332 25.43 -5.70 9.24
N GLY A 333 25.28 -5.85 7.92
CA GLY A 333 25.16 -7.13 7.26
C GLY A 333 23.72 -7.60 7.02
N TYR A 334 22.69 -6.77 7.13
CA TYR A 334 21.29 -7.20 6.98
C TYR A 334 20.40 -6.17 6.26
N TYR A 335 19.45 -6.67 5.47
CA TYR A 335 18.35 -5.90 4.88
C TYR A 335 17.04 -6.08 5.65
N PRO A 336 16.33 -5.01 6.06
CA PRO A 336 15.00 -5.11 6.64
C PRO A 336 13.95 -5.33 5.54
N LEU A 337 13.30 -6.49 5.54
CA LEU A 337 12.28 -6.84 4.54
C LEU A 337 10.93 -6.13 4.79
N ILE A 338 10.58 -5.91 6.06
CA ILE A 338 9.36 -5.22 6.48
C ILE A 338 9.72 -3.94 7.24
N ARG A 339 8.81 -2.95 7.20
CA ARG A 339 8.96 -1.71 7.97
C ARG A 339 8.93 -2.02 9.46
N ARG A 340 9.83 -1.38 10.18
CA ARG A 340 10.06 -1.54 11.62
C ARG A 340 10.19 -0.18 12.31
N ASP A 341 10.22 -0.20 13.63
CA ASP A 341 10.43 0.99 14.45
C ASP A 341 11.67 1.78 13.98
N LEU A 342 11.54 3.11 13.86
CA LEU A 342 12.64 4.00 13.51
C LEU A 342 13.13 4.74 14.75
N ILE A 343 14.40 4.59 15.10
CA ILE A 343 15.01 5.24 16.26
C ILE A 343 15.50 6.62 15.82
N GLN A 344 15.06 7.74 16.44
CA GLN A 344 15.35 9.09 15.95
C GLN A 344 16.50 9.83 16.68
N SER A 345 17.11 9.24 17.72
CA SER A 345 18.33 9.80 18.34
C SER A 345 19.01 8.81 19.29
N LYS A 346 20.28 9.10 19.64
CA LYS A 346 21.05 8.42 20.70
C LYS A 346 20.31 8.37 22.06
N ASN A 347 19.34 9.27 22.28
CA ASN A 347 18.45 9.33 23.44
C ASN A 347 16.99 8.96 23.06
N ARG A 348 16.79 7.75 22.51
CA ARG A 348 15.54 6.94 22.49
C ARG A 348 14.18 7.68 22.40
N LYS A 349 13.97 8.54 21.41
CA LYS A 349 12.62 8.78 20.86
C LYS A 349 12.54 7.95 19.58
N SER A 350 11.74 6.88 19.58
CA SER A 350 11.48 6.06 18.39
C SER A 350 10.07 6.32 17.86
N ILE A 351 9.92 6.27 16.54
CA ILE A 351 8.59 6.11 15.93
C ILE A 351 8.24 4.64 16.09
N LYS A 352 7.35 4.34 17.05
CA LYS A 352 6.82 2.99 17.26
C LYS A 352 5.78 2.65 16.20
N ILE A 353 5.94 1.51 15.54
CA ILE A 353 4.93 0.95 14.66
C ILE A 353 3.92 0.17 15.52
N SER A 354 2.63 0.46 15.31
CA SER A 354 1.55 -0.28 15.96
C SER A 354 1.57 -1.76 15.54
N PRO A 355 1.38 -2.71 16.48
CA PRO A 355 1.35 -4.15 16.19
C PRO A 355 0.36 -4.57 15.09
N LYS A 356 -0.67 -3.77 14.81
CA LYS A 356 -1.59 -4.02 13.69
C LYS A 356 -0.93 -4.04 12.31
N PHE A 357 0.30 -3.53 12.19
CA PHE A 357 1.10 -3.55 10.97
C PHE A 357 2.21 -4.62 10.97
N TYR A 358 2.37 -5.36 12.06
CA TYR A 358 3.31 -6.48 12.13
C TYR A 358 2.87 -7.63 11.22
N ALA A 359 3.85 -8.29 10.62
CA ALA A 359 3.59 -9.45 9.77
C ALA A 359 3.10 -10.62 10.62
N LEU A 360 2.18 -11.42 10.08
CA LEU A 360 1.58 -12.59 10.73
C LEU A 360 0.80 -12.27 12.02
N ASN A 361 0.41 -11.01 12.20
CA ASN A 361 -0.57 -10.65 13.21
C ASN A 361 -1.99 -11.02 12.77
N ILE A 362 -2.85 -11.31 13.76
CA ILE A 362 -4.28 -11.50 13.54
C ILE A 362 -4.97 -10.17 13.80
N VAL A 363 -5.74 -9.70 12.83
CA VAL A 363 -6.45 -8.43 12.89
C VAL A 363 -7.93 -8.64 12.59
N SER A 364 -8.76 -7.69 12.98
CA SER A 364 -10.19 -7.64 12.64
C SER A 364 -10.64 -6.20 12.49
N GLU A 365 -11.94 -5.98 12.29
CA GLU A 365 -12.54 -4.63 12.37
C GLU A 365 -12.40 -4.02 13.78
N TYR A 366 -12.08 -4.84 14.78
CA TYR A 366 -11.87 -4.44 16.17
C TYR A 366 -10.36 -4.28 16.46
N PRO A 367 -9.85 -3.06 16.67
CA PRO A 367 -8.42 -2.80 16.81
C PRO A 367 -7.73 -3.56 17.95
N GLU A 368 -8.45 -3.87 19.03
CA GLU A 368 -7.91 -4.56 20.19
C GLU A 368 -7.40 -5.97 19.89
N VAL A 369 -7.87 -6.60 18.82
CA VAL A 369 -7.40 -7.93 18.40
C VAL A 369 -5.94 -7.89 17.96
N ALA A 370 -5.54 -6.79 17.32
CA ALA A 370 -4.16 -6.61 16.86
C ALA A 370 -3.18 -6.36 18.02
N GLU A 371 -3.67 -5.88 19.16
CA GLU A 371 -2.87 -5.51 20.33
C GLU A 371 -2.85 -6.59 21.42
N LEU A 372 -3.39 -7.79 21.12
CA LEU A 372 -3.41 -8.89 22.08
C LEU A 372 -2.00 -9.31 22.47
N VAL A 373 -1.79 -9.48 23.77
CA VAL A 373 -0.52 -9.94 24.31
C VAL A 373 -0.55 -11.47 24.37
N TYR A 374 0.45 -12.10 23.76
CA TYR A 374 0.62 -13.54 23.76
C TYR A 374 1.70 -13.96 24.76
N GLU A 375 1.44 -15.04 25.48
CA GLU A 375 2.43 -15.72 26.30
C GLU A 375 3.24 -16.70 25.44
N VAL A 376 4.56 -16.69 25.60
CA VAL A 376 5.44 -17.69 24.98
C VAL A 376 5.34 -18.99 25.78
N LYS A 377 4.80 -20.04 25.18
CA LYS A 377 4.65 -21.37 25.80
C LYS A 377 5.82 -22.28 25.52
N HIS A 378 6.49 -22.07 24.40
CA HIS A 378 7.63 -22.87 23.95
C HIS A 378 8.53 -22.01 23.07
N PHE A 379 9.85 -22.14 23.24
CA PHE A 379 10.84 -21.43 22.43
C PHE A 379 12.14 -22.24 22.39
N ASP A 380 12.51 -22.70 21.19
CA ASP A 380 13.76 -23.39 20.91
C ASP A 380 14.37 -22.86 19.60
N ASN A 381 15.47 -23.46 19.14
CA ASN A 381 16.18 -23.03 17.92
C ASN A 381 15.37 -23.17 16.62
N ASN A 382 14.27 -23.92 16.63
CA ASN A 382 13.51 -24.28 15.44
C ASN A 382 12.06 -23.81 15.50
N SER A 383 11.58 -23.41 16.68
CA SER A 383 10.17 -23.12 16.88
C SER A 383 9.91 -22.16 18.03
N ILE A 384 8.82 -21.40 17.89
CA ILE A 384 8.27 -20.57 18.96
C ILE A 384 6.75 -20.68 18.96
N VAL A 385 6.17 -20.85 20.16
CA VAL A 385 4.73 -21.01 20.36
C VAL A 385 4.21 -19.87 21.21
N PHE A 386 3.30 -19.10 20.63
CA PHE A 386 2.58 -18.01 21.27
C PHE A 386 1.15 -18.44 21.58
N GLU A 387 0.67 -18.08 22.76
CA GLU A 387 -0.71 -18.34 23.17
C GLU A 387 -1.35 -17.10 23.81
N ALA A 388 -2.50 -16.70 23.29
CA ALA A 388 -3.36 -15.70 23.90
C ALA A 388 -4.68 -16.35 24.30
N ASN A 389 -5.12 -16.07 25.52
CA ASN A 389 -6.37 -16.60 26.06
C ASN A 389 -7.31 -15.44 26.38
N GLN A 390 -8.49 -15.43 25.75
CA GLN A 390 -9.55 -14.45 25.96
C GLN A 390 -10.82 -15.16 26.42
N PRO A 391 -11.78 -14.46 27.06
CA PRO A 391 -12.98 -15.10 27.61
C PRO A 391 -13.78 -15.96 26.62
N HIS A 392 -13.79 -15.60 25.34
CA HIS A 392 -14.59 -16.25 24.29
C HIS A 392 -13.74 -16.97 23.22
N ARG A 393 -12.41 -16.91 23.32
CA ARG A 393 -11.51 -17.60 22.38
C ARG A 393 -10.11 -17.78 22.93
N ARG A 394 -9.47 -18.87 22.52
CA ARG A 394 -8.04 -19.13 22.70
C ARG A 394 -7.37 -19.19 21.34
N ILE A 395 -6.27 -18.48 21.18
CA ILE A 395 -5.50 -18.44 19.94
C ILE A 395 -4.08 -18.94 20.24
N THR A 396 -3.68 -20.01 19.57
CA THR A 396 -2.31 -20.53 19.61
C THR A 396 -1.67 -20.35 18.25
N LYS A 397 -0.49 -19.71 18.20
CA LYS A 397 0.34 -19.57 17.00
C LYS A 397 1.63 -20.34 17.21
N THR A 398 1.91 -21.27 16.31
CA THR A 398 3.13 -22.06 16.32
C THR A 398 3.92 -21.74 15.06
N PHE A 399 5.07 -21.10 15.23
CA PHE A 399 6.01 -20.82 14.17
C PHE A 399 7.09 -21.89 14.15
N THR A 400 7.37 -22.46 12.98
CA THR A 400 8.39 -23.50 12.82
C THR A 400 9.26 -23.25 11.60
N LEU A 401 10.56 -23.43 11.80
CA LEU A 401 11.56 -23.46 10.74
C LEU A 401 11.66 -24.87 10.17
N ASP A 402 11.88 -24.97 8.87
CA ASP A 402 12.20 -26.27 8.27
C ASP A 402 13.54 -26.80 8.78
N PRO A 403 13.71 -28.13 8.87
CA PRO A 403 15.03 -28.73 9.07
C PRO A 403 16.01 -28.24 8.01
N GLN A 404 17.27 -27.97 8.39
CA GLN A 404 18.29 -27.45 7.47
C GLN A 404 18.48 -28.35 6.23
N ASP A 405 18.26 -29.66 6.37
CA ASP A 405 18.37 -30.64 5.29
C ASP A 405 17.31 -30.48 4.18
N LYS A 406 16.18 -29.82 4.48
CA LYS A 406 15.07 -29.63 3.53
C LYS A 406 15.41 -28.60 2.44
N GLN A 407 16.51 -27.86 2.58
CA GLN A 407 17.02 -26.88 1.63
C GLN A 407 15.95 -25.90 1.11
N ALA A 408 15.06 -25.41 1.97
CA ALA A 408 14.02 -24.44 1.65
C ALA A 408 14.39 -23.04 2.19
N PRO A 409 15.13 -22.21 1.44
CA PRO A 409 15.58 -20.91 1.91
C PRO A 409 14.41 -19.91 2.09
N TYR A 410 14.51 -19.04 3.10
CA TYR A 410 13.53 -17.98 3.39
C TYR A 410 12.09 -18.45 3.72
N ILE A 411 11.94 -19.71 4.14
CA ILE A 411 10.64 -20.29 4.50
C ILE A 411 10.42 -20.28 6.01
N LEU A 412 9.22 -19.88 6.41
CA LEU A 412 8.67 -20.00 7.75
C LEU A 412 7.30 -20.68 7.67
N ASN A 413 7.06 -21.66 8.52
CA ASN A 413 5.72 -22.27 8.63
C ASN A 413 5.00 -21.68 9.85
N LEU A 414 3.70 -21.42 9.71
CA LEU A 414 2.83 -20.93 10.77
C LEU A 414 1.61 -21.84 10.88
N THR A 415 1.38 -22.37 12.07
CA THR A 415 0.12 -23.01 12.43
C THR A 415 -0.67 -22.09 13.36
N VAL A 416 -1.87 -21.71 12.96
CA VAL A 416 -2.82 -20.94 13.77
C VAL A 416 -3.94 -21.86 14.23
N LYS A 417 -4.08 -22.06 15.53
CA LYS A 417 -5.19 -22.80 16.13
C LYS A 417 -6.09 -21.82 16.88
N ILE A 418 -7.39 -21.80 16.54
CA ILE A 418 -8.39 -20.97 17.23
C ILE A 418 -9.46 -21.86 17.81
N GLU A 419 -9.64 -21.79 19.12
CA GLU A 419 -10.69 -22.46 19.88
C GLU A 419 -11.66 -21.40 20.40
N GLY A 420 -12.88 -21.32 19.85
CA GLY A 420 -13.88 -20.28 20.20
C GLY A 420 -14.27 -19.41 19.00
N ASP A 421 -14.66 -18.15 19.24
CA ASP A 421 -15.08 -17.24 18.17
C ASP A 421 -13.90 -16.80 17.29
N SER A 422 -14.00 -17.04 16.00
CA SER A 422 -12.99 -16.67 15.00
C SER A 422 -13.56 -15.85 13.84
N ARG A 423 -14.78 -15.33 13.97
CA ARG A 423 -15.44 -14.55 12.92
C ARG A 423 -14.71 -13.24 12.67
N GLY A 424 -14.54 -12.89 11.40
CA GLY A 424 -13.96 -11.61 10.98
C GLY A 424 -12.47 -11.45 11.30
N LEU A 425 -11.76 -12.56 11.52
CA LEU A 425 -10.31 -12.56 11.76
C LEU A 425 -9.53 -12.70 10.45
N TRP A 426 -8.46 -11.93 10.34
CA TRP A 426 -7.59 -11.88 9.16
C TRP A 426 -6.13 -12.01 9.59
N LEU A 427 -5.33 -12.72 8.81
CA LEU A 427 -3.89 -12.85 8.99
C LEU A 427 -3.16 -11.88 8.05
N SER A 428 -2.30 -11.01 8.58
CA SER A 428 -1.62 -9.97 7.79
C SER A 428 -0.23 -10.39 7.28
N SER A 429 0.17 -9.91 6.11
CA SER A 429 1.55 -10.01 5.60
C SER A 429 2.49 -8.92 6.12
N GLY A 430 1.99 -7.95 6.88
CA GLY A 430 2.76 -6.77 7.31
C GLY A 430 3.04 -5.81 6.15
N VAL A 431 3.82 -4.77 6.43
CA VAL A 431 4.15 -3.70 5.47
C VAL A 431 5.59 -3.87 4.97
N PRO A 432 5.83 -4.20 3.68
CA PRO A 432 7.18 -4.35 3.14
C PRO A 432 7.94 -3.02 3.17
N GLU A 433 9.26 -3.11 3.32
CA GLU A 433 10.16 -1.97 3.20
C GLU A 433 10.21 -1.46 1.75
N VAL A 434 10.50 -0.18 1.58
CA VAL A 434 10.62 0.46 0.27
C VAL A 434 11.96 0.13 -0.39
N GLU A 435 11.88 -0.20 -1.68
CA GLU A 435 13.04 -0.22 -2.55
C GLU A 435 12.94 0.93 -3.57
N TRP A 436 13.98 1.77 -3.64
CA TRP A 436 14.05 2.86 -4.62
C TRP A 436 14.66 2.36 -5.93
N ILE A 437 13.85 2.30 -6.98
CA ILE A 437 14.23 1.73 -8.27
C ILE A 437 14.04 2.76 -9.38
N SER A 438 15.14 3.38 -9.82
CA SER A 438 15.16 4.28 -10.99
C SER A 438 14.19 5.46 -10.88
N GLY A 439 14.25 6.21 -9.78
CA GLY A 439 13.50 7.44 -9.57
C GLY A 439 12.10 7.27 -8.94
N GLY A 440 11.76 6.08 -8.45
CA GLY A 440 10.52 5.87 -7.70
C GLY A 440 10.43 4.48 -7.05
N ILE A 441 9.30 4.22 -6.41
CA ILE A 441 8.98 2.93 -5.77
C ILE A 441 8.29 1.98 -6.74
N ALA A 442 8.39 0.66 -6.51
CA ALA A 442 7.74 -0.35 -7.34
C ALA A 442 7.01 -1.44 -6.50
N PRO A 443 6.05 -1.06 -5.63
CA PRO A 443 5.28 -2.05 -4.89
C PRO A 443 4.41 -2.87 -5.86
N ALA A 444 4.30 -4.16 -5.60
CA ALA A 444 3.42 -5.05 -6.34
C ALA A 444 2.61 -5.93 -5.40
N LEU A 445 1.33 -6.14 -5.75
CA LEU A 445 0.40 -7.03 -5.06
C LEU A 445 -0.05 -8.09 -6.05
N LYS A 446 0.01 -9.36 -5.64
CA LYS A 446 -0.38 -10.49 -6.49
C LYS A 446 -1.07 -11.55 -5.67
N TYR A 447 -1.95 -12.31 -6.30
CA TYR A 447 -2.48 -13.53 -5.73
C TYR A 447 -2.53 -14.62 -6.78
N ARG A 448 -2.46 -15.86 -6.33
CA ARG A 448 -2.63 -17.04 -7.16
C ARG A 448 -3.98 -17.68 -6.88
N VAL A 449 -4.64 -18.14 -7.92
CA VAL A 449 -5.85 -18.94 -7.80
C VAL A 449 -5.76 -20.14 -8.74
N THR A 450 -6.21 -21.30 -8.27
CA THR A 450 -6.33 -22.49 -9.10
C THR A 450 -7.78 -22.70 -9.54
N ARG A 451 -8.05 -22.54 -10.84
CA ARG A 451 -9.36 -22.75 -11.47
C ARG A 451 -9.26 -23.89 -12.48
N ASN A 452 -10.12 -24.91 -12.38
CA ASN A 452 -10.16 -26.04 -13.32
C ASN A 452 -8.79 -26.73 -13.54
N GLN A 453 -8.03 -26.98 -12.46
CA GLN A 453 -6.67 -27.56 -12.51
C GLN A 453 -5.62 -26.71 -13.24
N LYS A 454 -5.94 -25.45 -13.59
CA LYS A 454 -4.98 -24.47 -14.06
C LYS A 454 -4.79 -23.42 -12.99
N SER A 455 -3.53 -23.19 -12.63
CA SER A 455 -3.18 -22.11 -11.72
C SER A 455 -2.86 -20.87 -12.52
N GLU A 456 -3.40 -19.74 -12.09
CA GLU A 456 -3.16 -18.43 -12.67
C GLU A 456 -2.76 -17.47 -11.56
N VAL A 457 -1.74 -16.64 -11.83
CA VAL A 457 -1.35 -15.55 -10.95
C VAL A 457 -1.90 -14.25 -11.53
N GLU A 458 -2.69 -13.55 -10.73
CA GLU A 458 -3.31 -12.28 -11.10
C GLU A 458 -2.65 -11.14 -10.30
N ASN A 459 -2.47 -9.98 -10.96
CA ASN A 459 -2.01 -8.76 -10.30
C ASN A 459 -3.20 -8.07 -9.63
N ILE A 460 -2.98 -7.49 -8.46
CA ILE A 460 -3.96 -6.66 -7.75
C ILE A 460 -3.56 -5.20 -7.94
N ASP A 461 -4.48 -4.38 -8.43
CA ASP A 461 -4.25 -2.93 -8.52
C ASP A 461 -4.03 -2.34 -7.12
N LEU A 462 -3.07 -1.42 -7.00
CA LEU A 462 -2.73 -0.78 -5.74
C LEU A 462 -3.92 0.08 -5.25
N PRO A 463 -4.56 -0.26 -4.11
CA PRO A 463 -5.72 0.47 -3.63
C PRO A 463 -5.33 1.86 -3.11
N GLN A 464 -6.29 2.80 -3.08
CA GLN A 464 -6.10 4.09 -2.41
C GLN A 464 -6.33 4.02 -0.89
N ASP A 465 -7.25 3.15 -0.44
CA ASP A 465 -7.56 2.94 0.97
C ASP A 465 -7.50 1.45 1.33
N SER A 466 -8.60 0.72 1.15
CA SER A 466 -8.64 -0.73 1.34
C SER A 466 -9.57 -1.39 0.33
N LEU A 467 -9.18 -2.56 -0.16
CA LEU A 467 -9.97 -3.41 -1.04
C LEU A 467 -10.19 -4.75 -0.34
N VAL A 468 -11.44 -5.19 -0.25
CA VAL A 468 -11.83 -6.50 0.28
C VAL A 468 -12.55 -7.26 -0.82
N VAL A 469 -12.06 -8.46 -1.12
CA VAL A 469 -12.67 -9.38 -2.09
C VAL A 469 -13.08 -10.63 -1.33
N THR A 470 -14.36 -11.01 -1.35
CA THR A 470 -14.87 -12.16 -0.60
C THR A 470 -15.22 -13.37 -1.48
N SER A 471 -15.12 -13.25 -2.80
CA SER A 471 -15.54 -14.26 -3.77
C SER A 471 -14.39 -15.10 -4.35
N SER A 472 -13.16 -14.89 -3.88
CA SER A 472 -11.96 -15.55 -4.38
C SER A 472 -11.35 -16.46 -3.32
N HIS A 473 -10.81 -17.60 -3.71
CA HIS A 473 -10.02 -18.47 -2.84
C HIS A 473 -8.57 -18.45 -3.33
N PRO A 474 -7.76 -17.47 -2.91
CA PRO A 474 -6.36 -17.45 -3.29
C PRO A 474 -5.64 -18.65 -2.66
N ASP A 475 -4.83 -19.35 -3.45
CA ASP A 475 -3.88 -20.34 -2.94
C ASP A 475 -2.82 -19.63 -2.09
N TRP A 476 -2.30 -18.52 -2.61
CA TRP A 476 -1.45 -17.60 -1.89
C TRP A 476 -1.70 -16.15 -2.32
N ILE A 477 -1.37 -15.22 -1.43
CA ILE A 477 -1.32 -13.78 -1.71
C ILE A 477 0.06 -13.25 -1.32
N GLY A 478 0.61 -12.35 -2.12
CA GLY A 478 1.93 -11.78 -1.88
C GLY A 478 1.99 -10.29 -2.14
N ASN A 479 2.86 -9.63 -1.39
CA ASN A 479 3.24 -8.24 -1.54
C ASN A 479 4.76 -8.12 -1.66
N SER A 480 5.23 -7.26 -2.56
CA SER A 480 6.65 -7.07 -2.81
C SER A 480 6.99 -5.60 -3.00
N ASN A 481 8.27 -5.28 -2.84
CA ASN A 481 8.83 -3.96 -3.11
C ASN A 481 9.55 -3.89 -4.47
N GLY A 482 9.31 -4.87 -5.34
CA GLY A 482 9.95 -5.03 -6.64
C GLY A 482 10.94 -6.19 -6.66
N PHE A 483 11.92 -6.20 -5.75
CA PHE A 483 13.00 -7.21 -5.71
C PHE A 483 12.82 -8.25 -4.60
N LEU A 484 12.24 -7.84 -3.47
CA LEU A 484 12.00 -8.69 -2.32
C LEU A 484 10.51 -8.67 -1.98
N GLY A 485 10.03 -9.74 -1.37
CA GLY A 485 8.62 -9.81 -1.02
C GLY A 485 8.28 -10.85 0.03
N PHE A 486 7.01 -10.83 0.36
CA PHE A 486 6.38 -11.66 1.36
C PHE A 486 5.20 -12.38 0.69
N ILE A 487 5.20 -13.72 0.72
CA ILE A 487 4.12 -14.54 0.19
C ILE A 487 3.49 -15.28 1.36
N LEU A 488 2.17 -15.11 1.51
CA LEU A 488 1.33 -15.81 2.47
C LEU A 488 0.57 -16.91 1.72
N ASP A 489 1.00 -18.16 1.89
CA ASP A 489 0.46 -19.35 1.23
C ASP A 489 -0.36 -20.18 2.21
N ALA A 490 -1.66 -20.31 1.94
CA ALA A 490 -2.59 -21.05 2.79
C ALA A 490 -2.56 -22.54 2.39
N THR A 491 -1.76 -23.33 3.12
CA THR A 491 -1.63 -24.78 2.84
C THR A 491 -2.82 -25.61 3.36
N SER A 492 -3.73 -24.97 4.10
CA SER A 492 -4.97 -25.57 4.61
C SER A 492 -6.17 -24.68 4.26
N THR A 493 -7.39 -25.22 4.37
CA THR A 493 -8.61 -24.48 4.02
C THR A 493 -8.84 -23.25 4.90
N THR A 494 -8.92 -22.08 4.26
CA THR A 494 -9.36 -20.80 4.85
C THR A 494 -10.73 -20.40 4.29
N ASP A 495 -11.32 -19.34 4.85
CA ASP A 495 -12.54 -18.75 4.27
C ASP A 495 -12.23 -18.07 2.93
N ALA A 496 -13.28 -17.77 2.17
CA ALA A 496 -13.18 -17.10 0.89
C ALA A 496 -12.78 -15.63 1.08
N GLY A 497 -11.72 -15.22 0.38
CA GLY A 497 -11.41 -13.83 0.16
C GLY A 497 -9.97 -13.44 0.42
N TYR A 498 -9.70 -12.16 0.22
CA TYR A 498 -8.49 -11.47 0.65
C TYR A 498 -8.79 -9.99 0.88
N ARG A 499 -7.94 -9.34 1.67
CA ARG A 499 -7.97 -7.90 1.89
C ARG A 499 -6.60 -7.30 1.59
N VAL A 500 -6.57 -6.18 0.89
CA VAL A 500 -5.36 -5.39 0.68
C VAL A 500 -5.60 -3.96 1.13
N GLN A 501 -4.60 -3.34 1.74
CA GLN A 501 -4.74 -2.00 2.32
C GLN A 501 -3.51 -1.17 2.02
N ARG A 502 -3.75 0.09 1.62
CA ARG A 502 -2.74 1.14 1.57
C ARG A 502 -2.50 1.67 2.98
N VAL A 503 -1.24 1.77 3.35
CA VAL A 503 -0.78 2.31 4.63
C VAL A 503 -0.01 3.59 4.34
N SER A 504 -0.39 4.68 4.99
CA SER A 504 0.33 5.95 4.86
C SER A 504 1.76 5.79 5.37
N GLY A 505 2.75 6.28 4.61
CA GLY A 505 4.14 6.27 5.06
C GLY A 505 4.38 7.18 6.25
N SER A 506 3.53 8.18 6.51
CA SER A 506 3.59 8.98 7.75
C SER A 506 3.15 8.19 8.99
N LEU A 507 2.36 7.13 8.82
CA LEU A 507 1.92 6.26 9.91
C LEU A 507 2.91 5.11 10.15
N VAL A 508 3.45 4.55 9.07
CA VAL A 508 4.42 3.45 9.09
C VAL A 508 5.59 3.87 8.20
N PRO A 509 6.56 4.66 8.68
CA PRO A 509 7.62 5.21 7.85
C PRO A 509 8.60 4.15 7.35
N SER A 510 9.16 4.40 6.16
CA SER A 510 10.29 3.64 5.61
C SER A 510 11.59 4.13 6.23
N ARG A 511 12.60 3.27 6.40
CA ARG A 511 13.94 3.72 6.81
C ARG A 511 14.56 4.78 5.88
N LEU A 512 14.11 4.85 4.61
CA LEU A 512 14.62 5.83 3.66
C LEU A 512 14.36 7.29 4.11
N VAL A 513 13.37 7.55 4.97
CA VAL A 513 13.07 8.91 5.43
C VAL A 513 14.18 9.52 6.29
N ASP A 514 15.04 8.69 6.90
CA ASP A 514 16.17 9.16 7.71
C ASP A 514 17.32 9.65 6.82
N ILE A 515 17.54 8.99 5.68
CA ILE A 515 18.62 9.30 4.73
C ILE A 515 18.42 10.71 4.16
N GLN A 516 19.41 11.60 4.39
CA GLN A 516 19.39 12.99 3.91
C GLN A 516 18.08 13.73 4.27
N SER A 517 17.59 13.50 5.50
CA SER A 517 16.35 14.07 6.04
C SER A 517 16.30 15.61 6.02
N ASP A 518 17.45 16.28 6.11
CA ASP A 518 17.61 17.74 6.01
C ASP A 518 17.15 18.32 4.67
N ASN A 519 17.32 17.57 3.59
CA ASN A 519 16.93 17.97 2.23
C ASN A 519 15.58 17.40 1.80
N GLN A 520 14.86 16.70 2.70
CA GLN A 520 13.58 16.03 2.44
C GLN A 520 13.61 15.17 1.17
N ARG A 521 14.73 14.48 0.90
CA ARG A 521 14.91 13.63 -0.28
C ARG A 521 13.79 12.58 -0.38
N PHE A 522 13.46 11.98 0.75
CA PHE A 522 12.41 10.96 0.89
C PHE A 522 11.33 11.45 1.86
N LYS A 523 10.18 11.85 1.32
CA LYS A 523 9.03 12.26 2.13
C LYS A 523 8.19 11.05 2.50
N ALA A 524 7.82 10.95 3.79
CA ALA A 524 7.00 9.84 4.28
C ALA A 524 5.66 9.71 3.52
N ASP A 525 5.01 10.83 3.17
CA ASP A 525 3.76 10.85 2.42
C ASP A 525 3.88 10.28 1.00
N ASP A 526 5.06 10.41 0.37
CA ASP A 526 5.35 9.91 -0.98
C ASP A 526 5.75 8.43 -0.99
N LEU A 527 5.86 7.81 0.19
CA LEU A 527 6.31 6.43 0.40
C LEU A 527 5.24 5.54 1.07
N PRO A 528 4.07 5.35 0.46
CA PRO A 528 3.03 4.47 1.02
C PRO A 528 3.49 3.01 1.08
N GLY A 529 2.99 2.30 2.08
CA GLY A 529 3.13 0.86 2.22
C GLY A 529 1.87 0.13 1.78
N TYR A 530 1.99 -1.16 1.44
CA TYR A 530 0.85 -2.00 1.06
C TYR A 530 0.95 -3.35 1.76
N LEU A 531 -0.08 -3.68 2.54
CA LEU A 531 -0.21 -4.97 3.21
C LEU A 531 -1.31 -5.80 2.58
N ALA A 532 -1.14 -7.11 2.62
CA ALA A 532 -2.12 -8.10 2.20
C ALA A 532 -2.59 -8.93 3.40
N GLN A 533 -3.80 -9.46 3.32
CA GLN A 533 -4.43 -10.21 4.41
C GLN A 533 -5.28 -11.35 3.85
N LEU A 534 -5.21 -12.51 4.51
CA LEU A 534 -6.08 -13.66 4.25
C LEU A 534 -7.07 -13.85 5.40
N PRO A 535 -8.33 -14.18 5.12
CA PRO A 535 -9.30 -14.47 6.17
C PRO A 535 -8.95 -15.79 6.86
N LEU A 536 -9.18 -15.85 8.16
CA LEU A 536 -9.15 -17.09 8.93
C LEU A 536 -10.54 -17.74 8.89
N LYS A 537 -10.59 -19.04 9.13
CA LYS A 537 -11.83 -19.82 9.12
C LYS A 537 -12.77 -19.34 10.22
N ALA A 538 -13.99 -18.90 9.88
CA ALA A 538 -14.98 -18.39 10.84
C ALA A 538 -15.51 -19.45 11.83
N SER A 539 -15.33 -20.74 11.54
CA SER A 539 -15.69 -21.85 12.44
C SER A 539 -14.62 -22.19 13.48
N GLY A 540 -13.48 -21.50 13.46
CA GLY A 540 -12.29 -21.85 14.20
C GLY A 540 -11.61 -23.12 13.68
N GLY A 541 -10.71 -23.66 14.49
CA GLY A 541 -9.90 -24.85 14.18
C GLY A 541 -8.44 -24.52 13.87
N THR A 542 -7.75 -25.50 13.29
CA THR A 542 -6.34 -25.40 12.92
C THR A 542 -6.19 -25.02 11.45
N MET A 543 -5.45 -23.96 11.20
CA MET A 543 -5.05 -23.49 9.87
C MET A 543 -3.52 -23.47 9.78
N GLN A 544 -2.99 -23.85 8.64
CA GLN A 544 -1.57 -23.90 8.34
C GLN A 544 -1.26 -22.95 7.18
N PHE A 545 -0.16 -22.24 7.33
CA PHE A 545 0.36 -21.30 6.36
C PHE A 545 1.84 -21.56 6.14
N ARG A 546 2.27 -21.49 4.88
CA ARG A 546 3.67 -21.37 4.50
C ARG A 546 3.93 -19.90 4.15
N ILE A 547 5.04 -19.37 4.65
CA ILE A 547 5.44 -18.00 4.44
C ILE A 547 6.79 -18.03 3.71
N PHE A 548 6.85 -17.37 2.56
CA PHE A 548 8.11 -17.00 1.95
C PHE A 548 8.39 -15.52 2.24
N ALA A 549 9.52 -15.22 2.86
CA ALA A 549 9.90 -13.86 3.24
C ALA A 549 11.35 -13.58 2.80
N GLY A 550 11.53 -13.16 1.55
CA GLY A 550 12.88 -13.11 0.98
C GLY A 550 12.98 -12.54 -0.43
N PRO A 551 14.14 -12.72 -1.08
CA PRO A 551 14.42 -12.19 -2.40
C PRO A 551 13.68 -12.97 -3.49
N PHE A 552 13.11 -12.27 -4.46
CA PHE A 552 12.50 -12.89 -5.65
C PHE A 552 13.55 -13.30 -6.69
N ALA A 553 14.64 -13.94 -6.23
CA ALA A 553 15.66 -14.51 -7.08
C ALA A 553 15.15 -15.80 -7.73
N ASP A 554 15.33 -15.94 -9.05
CA ASP A 554 14.82 -17.09 -9.81
C ASP A 554 15.37 -18.44 -9.30
N SER A 555 16.64 -18.49 -8.88
CA SER A 555 17.21 -19.71 -8.30
C SER A 555 16.57 -20.10 -6.97
N ILE A 556 16.29 -19.12 -6.11
CA ILE A 556 15.68 -19.32 -4.78
C ILE A 556 14.23 -19.78 -4.94
N LEU A 557 13.43 -19.08 -5.75
CA LEU A 557 12.03 -19.42 -5.96
C LEU A 557 11.88 -20.81 -6.60
N LYS A 558 12.70 -21.15 -7.61
CA LYS A 558 12.71 -22.50 -8.20
C LYS A 558 13.10 -23.58 -7.20
N GLN A 559 14.07 -23.30 -6.33
CA GLN A 559 14.47 -24.23 -5.28
C GLN A 559 13.29 -24.49 -4.33
N VAL A 560 12.65 -23.44 -3.82
CA VAL A 560 11.48 -23.54 -2.95
C VAL A 560 10.32 -24.27 -3.64
N ASP A 561 9.99 -23.89 -4.88
CA ASP A 561 8.94 -24.53 -5.67
C ASP A 561 9.25 -26.02 -5.87
N SER A 562 10.50 -26.40 -6.14
CA SER A 562 10.90 -27.81 -6.30
C SER A 562 10.80 -28.60 -4.99
N THR A 563 11.16 -28.01 -3.85
CA THR A 563 11.08 -28.64 -2.53
C THR A 563 9.63 -28.93 -2.12
N TYR A 564 8.71 -28.06 -2.52
CA TYR A 564 7.31 -28.12 -2.14
C TYR A 564 6.37 -28.63 -3.23
N SER A 565 6.91 -28.93 -4.41
CA SER A 565 6.17 -29.61 -5.46
C SER A 565 5.93 -31.07 -5.07
N ASN A 566 4.72 -31.55 -5.28
CA ASN A 566 4.36 -32.94 -5.08
C ASN A 566 3.94 -33.56 -6.43
N PRO A 567 4.81 -34.41 -7.04
CA PRO A 567 4.52 -35.05 -8.32
C PRO A 567 3.28 -35.96 -8.31
N GLU A 568 2.91 -36.54 -7.17
CA GLU A 568 1.76 -37.46 -7.05
C GLU A 568 0.43 -36.71 -7.09
N THR A 569 0.39 -35.52 -6.50
CA THR A 569 -0.81 -34.66 -6.49
C THR A 569 -0.82 -33.65 -7.63
N GLY A 570 0.33 -33.42 -8.28
CA GLY A 570 0.53 -32.36 -9.26
C GLY A 570 0.60 -30.95 -8.65
N TYR A 571 0.62 -30.84 -7.31
CA TYR A 571 0.72 -29.55 -6.63
C TYR A 571 2.11 -28.93 -6.81
N ASN A 572 2.13 -27.65 -7.15
CA ASN A 572 3.32 -26.80 -7.17
C ASN A 572 2.91 -25.42 -6.61
N PRO A 573 3.68 -24.81 -5.68
CA PRO A 573 3.40 -23.45 -5.20
C PRO A 573 3.47 -22.36 -6.28
N ASP A 574 4.35 -22.54 -7.27
CA ASP A 574 4.60 -21.59 -8.38
C ASP A 574 4.95 -20.17 -7.91
N TYR A 575 5.82 -20.04 -6.90
CA TYR A 575 6.27 -18.74 -6.41
C TYR A 575 7.12 -17.99 -7.46
N VAL A 576 7.71 -18.68 -8.44
CA VAL A 576 8.40 -18.02 -9.56
C VAL A 576 7.47 -17.02 -10.28
N ALA A 577 6.17 -17.31 -10.37
CA ALA A 577 5.18 -16.40 -10.97
C ALA A 577 4.91 -15.13 -10.15
N ALA A 578 5.38 -15.05 -8.89
CA ALA A 578 5.33 -13.83 -8.08
C ALA A 578 6.24 -12.72 -8.62
N GLN A 579 7.27 -13.05 -9.42
CA GLN A 579 8.14 -12.06 -10.07
C GLN A 579 7.35 -11.11 -10.98
N THR A 580 7.62 -9.80 -10.90
CA THR A 580 6.82 -8.78 -11.60
C THR A 580 7.48 -8.34 -12.91
N PHE A 581 6.76 -8.47 -14.02
CA PHE A 581 7.08 -7.80 -15.29
C PHE A 581 6.08 -6.67 -15.49
N HIS A 582 6.56 -5.48 -15.87
CA HIS A 582 5.75 -4.26 -15.90
C HIS A 582 5.33 -3.91 -17.35
N GLY A 583 4.14 -3.34 -17.54
CA GLY A 583 3.77 -2.61 -18.76
C GLY A 583 2.67 -3.20 -19.65
N TRP A 584 2.04 -2.34 -20.47
CA TRP A 584 0.95 -2.68 -21.40
C TRP A 584 1.33 -3.68 -22.51
N PHE A 585 2.63 -3.86 -22.74
CA PHE A 585 3.18 -4.83 -23.69
C PHE A 585 3.64 -6.13 -23.04
N ALA A 586 3.34 -6.38 -21.76
CA ALA A 586 3.79 -7.57 -21.03
C ALA A 586 3.54 -8.88 -21.79
N PHE A 587 2.42 -9.01 -22.52
CA PHE A 587 2.14 -10.22 -23.30
C PHE A 587 3.18 -10.51 -24.41
N ILE A 588 3.84 -9.46 -24.95
CA ILE A 588 4.92 -9.57 -25.93
C ILE A 588 6.28 -9.53 -25.23
N SER A 589 6.45 -8.65 -24.23
CA SER A 589 7.73 -8.41 -23.58
C SER A 589 8.11 -9.52 -22.61
N GLU A 590 7.18 -10.20 -21.95
CA GLU A 590 7.46 -11.27 -20.98
C GLU A 590 8.16 -12.49 -21.59
N PRO A 591 7.65 -13.14 -22.67
CA PRO A 591 8.36 -14.28 -23.27
C PRO A 591 9.74 -13.86 -23.80
N PHE A 592 9.85 -12.62 -24.27
CA PHE A 592 11.09 -12.06 -24.76
C PHE A 592 12.09 -11.73 -23.63
N ALA A 593 11.63 -11.17 -22.51
CA ALA A 593 12.42 -10.91 -21.31
C ALA A 593 12.93 -12.22 -20.71
N LYS A 594 12.08 -13.26 -20.64
CA LYS A 594 12.47 -14.62 -20.25
C LYS A 594 13.58 -15.17 -21.16
N PHE A 595 13.45 -15.01 -22.47
CA PHE A 595 14.49 -15.41 -23.44
C PHE A 595 15.81 -14.65 -23.21
N LEU A 596 15.75 -13.33 -23.08
CA LEU A 596 16.92 -12.51 -22.78
C LEU A 596 17.57 -12.89 -21.45
N PHE A 597 16.78 -13.21 -20.43
CA PHE A 597 17.27 -13.62 -19.13
C PHE A 597 18.05 -14.93 -19.20
N ILE A 598 17.53 -15.92 -19.93
CA ILE A 598 18.23 -17.20 -20.18
C ILE A 598 19.58 -16.94 -20.83
N LEU A 599 19.60 -16.10 -21.85
CA LEU A 599 20.83 -15.76 -22.57
C LEU A 599 21.81 -14.96 -21.69
N MET A 600 21.30 -14.06 -20.84
CA MET A 600 22.10 -13.30 -19.88
C MET A 600 22.72 -14.23 -18.81
N LYS A 601 21.98 -15.22 -18.31
CA LYS A 601 22.50 -16.24 -17.39
C LYS A 601 23.60 -17.08 -18.03
N PHE A 602 23.41 -17.47 -19.29
CA PHE A 602 24.44 -18.19 -20.04
C PHE A 602 25.74 -17.37 -20.13
N PHE A 603 25.67 -16.09 -20.47
CA PHE A 603 26.85 -15.22 -20.47
C PHE A 603 27.42 -14.97 -19.07
N TYR A 604 26.58 -14.96 -18.03
CA TYR A 604 27.04 -14.85 -16.65
C TYR A 604 27.84 -16.07 -16.21
N GLN A 605 27.43 -17.28 -16.61
CA GLN A 605 28.20 -18.50 -16.34
C GLN A 605 29.61 -18.47 -16.96
N ILE A 606 29.79 -17.76 -18.07
CA ILE A 606 31.08 -17.61 -18.75
C ILE A 606 31.93 -16.49 -18.13
N THR A 607 31.30 -15.35 -17.79
CA THR A 607 32.02 -14.13 -17.40
C THR A 607 32.14 -13.93 -15.88
N GLY A 608 31.24 -14.52 -15.09
CA GLY A 608 31.11 -14.27 -13.66
C GLY A 608 30.61 -12.86 -13.29
N SER A 609 30.25 -12.02 -14.27
CA SER A 609 29.90 -10.61 -14.04
C SER A 609 28.67 -10.20 -14.86
N TRP A 610 27.63 -9.74 -14.18
CA TRP A 610 26.38 -9.30 -14.81
C TRP A 610 26.55 -8.17 -15.82
N ALA A 611 27.46 -7.22 -15.59
CA ALA A 611 27.71 -6.12 -16.53
C ALA A 611 28.29 -6.61 -17.86
N PHE A 612 29.34 -7.43 -17.81
CA PHE A 612 29.88 -8.10 -19.00
C PHE A 612 28.84 -9.00 -19.70
N SER A 613 27.97 -9.67 -18.94
CA SER A 613 26.85 -10.41 -19.53
C SER A 613 25.90 -9.52 -20.33
N ILE A 614 25.60 -8.31 -19.84
CA ILE A 614 24.79 -7.32 -20.59
C ILE A 614 25.50 -6.91 -21.88
N ILE A 615 26.82 -6.67 -21.84
CA ILE A 615 27.61 -6.32 -23.03
C ILE A 615 27.59 -7.47 -24.06
N LEU A 616 27.85 -8.71 -23.63
CA LEU A 616 27.83 -9.88 -24.51
C LEU A 616 26.43 -10.15 -25.07
N LEU A 617 25.38 -9.98 -24.26
CA LEU A 617 24.00 -10.04 -24.72
C LEU A 617 23.74 -9.02 -25.81
N THR A 618 24.24 -7.78 -25.63
CA THR A 618 24.13 -6.72 -26.63
C THR A 618 24.83 -7.11 -27.93
N VAL A 619 26.03 -7.69 -27.86
CA VAL A 619 26.76 -8.21 -29.03
C VAL A 619 25.95 -9.29 -29.74
N ALA A 620 25.43 -10.28 -29.00
CA ALA A 620 24.64 -11.37 -29.55
C ALA A 620 23.39 -10.87 -30.29
N LEU A 621 22.65 -9.94 -29.67
CA LEU A 621 21.48 -9.31 -30.30
C LEU A 621 21.86 -8.53 -31.56
N ARG A 622 22.96 -7.77 -31.52
CA ARG A 622 23.45 -7.03 -32.69
C ARG A 622 23.86 -7.96 -33.84
N VAL A 623 24.48 -9.10 -33.54
CA VAL A 623 24.82 -10.14 -34.54
C VAL A 623 23.55 -10.76 -35.12
N MET A 624 22.57 -11.11 -34.28
CA MET A 624 21.29 -11.66 -34.74
C MET A 624 20.53 -10.67 -35.65
N MET A 625 20.54 -9.38 -35.31
CA MET A 625 19.90 -8.31 -36.09
C MET A 625 20.76 -7.78 -37.24
N TYR A 626 22.01 -8.24 -37.38
CA TYR A 626 22.95 -7.79 -38.40
C TYR A 626 22.37 -7.79 -39.83
N PRO A 627 21.72 -8.88 -40.34
CA PRO A 627 21.21 -8.88 -41.70
C PRO A 627 20.14 -7.80 -41.94
N LEU A 628 19.24 -7.60 -40.97
CA LEU A 628 18.21 -6.56 -41.02
C LEU A 628 18.83 -5.16 -40.99
N ASN A 629 19.75 -4.93 -40.06
CA ASN A 629 20.45 -3.65 -39.90
C ASN A 629 21.30 -3.32 -41.13
N ALA A 630 21.98 -4.32 -41.72
CA ALA A 630 22.74 -4.16 -42.95
C ALA A 630 21.84 -3.83 -44.15
N TRP A 631 20.67 -4.47 -44.25
CA TRP A 631 19.68 -4.15 -45.29
C TRP A 631 19.18 -2.71 -45.18
N SER A 632 18.81 -2.28 -43.98
CA SER A 632 18.35 -0.90 -43.74
C SER A 632 19.46 0.12 -44.00
N SER A 633 20.68 -0.14 -43.54
CA SER A 633 21.86 0.71 -43.77
C SER A 633 22.14 0.88 -45.26
N LYS A 634 22.10 -0.22 -46.04
CA LYS A 634 22.24 -0.17 -47.51
C LYS A 634 21.14 0.67 -48.15
N SER A 635 19.91 0.57 -47.69
CA SER A 635 18.81 1.39 -48.19
C SER A 635 18.98 2.87 -47.86
N MET A 636 19.49 3.20 -46.67
CA MET A 636 19.76 4.57 -46.26
C MET A 636 20.88 5.21 -47.09
N VAL A 637 21.95 4.46 -47.40
CA VAL A 637 23.02 4.92 -48.31
C VAL A 637 22.47 5.21 -49.71
N ARG A 638 21.61 4.33 -50.27
CA ARG A 638 20.95 4.59 -51.56
C ARG A 638 20.05 5.82 -51.52
N MET A 639 19.34 6.03 -50.41
CA MET A 639 18.51 7.22 -50.20
C MET A 639 19.36 8.51 -50.17
N GLN A 640 20.55 8.47 -49.55
CA GLN A 640 21.48 9.60 -49.56
C GLN A 640 22.00 9.91 -50.97
N GLN A 641 22.26 8.88 -51.78
CA GLN A 641 22.72 9.05 -53.17
C GLN A 641 21.70 9.75 -54.06
N ILE A 642 20.39 9.50 -53.87
CA ILE A 642 19.31 10.17 -54.62
C ILE A 642 18.91 11.53 -54.02
N GLY A 643 19.49 11.92 -52.90
CA GLY A 643 19.21 13.19 -52.21
C GLY A 643 19.27 14.45 -53.09
N PRO A 644 20.27 14.61 -53.99
CA PRO A 644 20.34 15.76 -54.89
C PRO A 644 19.16 15.85 -55.87
N GLU A 645 18.68 14.71 -56.37
CA GLU A 645 17.52 14.65 -57.27
C GLU A 645 16.22 15.00 -56.53
N VAL A 646 16.09 14.54 -55.28
CA VAL A 646 14.99 14.92 -54.40
C VAL A 646 14.99 16.44 -54.13
N ALA A 647 16.16 17.04 -53.87
CA ALA A 647 16.29 18.48 -53.67
C ALA A 647 15.90 19.28 -54.92
N ALA A 648 16.27 18.81 -56.11
CA ALA A 648 15.88 19.43 -57.38
C ALA A 648 14.35 19.39 -57.60
N ILE A 649 13.68 18.30 -57.26
CA ILE A 649 12.21 18.20 -57.32
C ILE A 649 11.56 19.16 -56.32
N GLN A 650 12.06 19.21 -55.08
CA GLN A 650 11.57 20.12 -54.05
C GLN A 650 11.72 21.58 -54.47
N GLU A 651 12.83 21.94 -55.12
CA GLU A 651 13.05 23.29 -55.65
C GLU A 651 12.11 23.64 -56.81
N LYS A 652 11.92 22.70 -57.75
CA LYS A 652 11.02 22.87 -58.90
C LYS A 652 9.57 23.10 -58.48
N TYR A 653 9.11 22.41 -57.44
CA TYR A 653 7.72 22.46 -56.95
C TYR A 653 7.57 23.21 -55.62
N LYS A 654 8.43 24.20 -55.30
CA LYS A 654 8.36 25.02 -54.07
C LYS A 654 6.97 25.61 -53.77
N LYS A 655 6.17 25.89 -54.80
CA LYS A 655 4.82 26.47 -54.69
C LYS A 655 3.69 25.43 -54.63
N ASP A 656 3.98 24.15 -54.84
CA ASP A 656 3.01 23.04 -54.80
C ASP A 656 3.58 21.82 -54.04
N PRO A 657 3.48 21.80 -52.71
CA PRO A 657 4.05 20.74 -51.88
C PRO A 657 3.37 19.38 -52.08
N LYS A 658 2.12 19.35 -52.54
CA LYS A 658 1.42 18.08 -52.83
C LYS A 658 2.01 17.42 -54.06
N GLN A 659 2.23 18.19 -55.13
CA GLN A 659 2.86 17.67 -56.34
C GLN A 659 4.31 17.26 -56.09
N ALA A 660 5.05 18.02 -55.27
CA ALA A 660 6.40 17.67 -54.85
C ALA A 660 6.46 16.30 -54.16
N GLN A 661 5.53 15.99 -53.23
CA GLN A 661 5.50 14.70 -52.55
C GLN A 661 5.20 13.52 -53.49
N ILE A 662 4.30 13.71 -54.46
CA ILE A 662 3.96 12.67 -55.45
C ILE A 662 5.17 12.35 -56.33
N GLU A 663 5.85 13.38 -56.82
CA GLU A 663 7.01 13.20 -57.71
C GLU A 663 8.21 12.59 -56.98
N VAL A 664 8.45 12.99 -55.72
CA VAL A 664 9.46 12.35 -54.86
C VAL A 664 9.13 10.87 -54.64
N MET A 665 7.85 10.52 -54.43
CA MET A 665 7.44 9.12 -54.29
C MET A 665 7.61 8.33 -55.59
N ASN A 666 7.35 8.94 -56.75
CA ASN A 666 7.57 8.31 -58.06
C ASN A 666 9.07 8.06 -58.29
N LEU A 667 9.93 9.04 -57.98
CA LEU A 667 11.38 8.89 -58.05
C LEU A 667 11.87 7.73 -57.15
N TYR A 668 11.34 7.61 -55.93
CA TYR A 668 11.65 6.49 -55.04
C TYR A 668 11.25 5.13 -55.64
N ARG A 669 10.08 5.04 -56.28
CA ARG A 669 9.65 3.82 -56.98
C ARG A 669 10.53 3.48 -58.17
N GLU A 670 10.86 4.47 -59.01
CA GLU A 670 11.73 4.30 -60.18
C GLU A 670 13.13 3.82 -59.82
N ARG A 671 13.69 4.36 -58.72
CA ARG A 671 15.02 3.98 -58.21
C ARG A 671 15.00 2.73 -57.32
N GLY A 672 13.82 2.13 -57.08
CA GLY A 672 13.66 0.95 -56.25
C GLY A 672 14.04 1.18 -54.77
N VAL A 673 13.90 2.41 -54.27
CA VAL A 673 14.21 2.78 -52.89
C VAL A 673 12.91 2.86 -52.08
N ASN A 674 12.85 2.17 -50.94
CA ASN A 674 11.70 2.22 -50.05
C ASN A 674 11.98 3.21 -48.91
N PRO A 675 11.17 4.27 -48.69
CA PRO A 675 11.36 5.18 -47.56
C PRO A 675 11.13 4.54 -46.18
N VAL A 676 10.36 3.45 -46.09
CA VAL A 676 10.03 2.76 -44.83
C VAL A 676 11.16 1.83 -44.36
N SER A 677 12.06 1.41 -45.24
CA SER A 677 13.18 0.53 -44.89
C SER A 677 14.16 1.17 -43.88
N GLY A 678 14.19 2.51 -43.80
CA GLY A 678 15.03 3.26 -42.87
C GLY A 678 14.53 3.23 -41.41
N CYS A 679 13.22 3.11 -41.19
CA CYS A 679 12.63 3.05 -39.85
C CYS A 679 12.28 1.62 -39.39
N LEU A 680 12.29 0.64 -40.31
CA LEU A 680 11.98 -0.75 -39.99
C LEU A 680 12.86 -1.37 -38.88
N PRO A 681 14.19 -1.15 -38.83
CA PRO A 681 15.00 -1.67 -37.72
C PRO A 681 14.58 -1.09 -36.38
N MET A 682 14.22 0.19 -36.34
CA MET A 682 13.77 0.85 -35.12
C MET A 682 12.49 0.20 -34.61
N LEU A 683 11.50 -0.02 -35.48
CA LEU A 683 10.24 -0.68 -35.12
C LEU A 683 10.44 -2.11 -34.60
N ILE A 684 11.31 -2.89 -35.25
CA ILE A 684 11.62 -4.26 -34.80
C ILE A 684 12.42 -4.23 -33.50
N GLN A 685 13.24 -3.21 -33.26
CA GLN A 685 14.03 -3.07 -32.04
C GLN A 685 13.21 -2.58 -30.83
N MET A 686 12.08 -1.88 -31.04
CA MET A 686 11.26 -1.37 -29.94
C MET A 686 10.79 -2.46 -28.95
N PRO A 687 10.24 -3.62 -29.38
CA PRO A 687 9.93 -4.72 -28.46
C PRO A 687 11.14 -5.25 -27.69
N PHE A 688 12.31 -5.29 -28.36
CA PHE A 688 13.55 -5.74 -27.75
C PHE A 688 14.01 -4.79 -26.63
N LEU A 689 13.88 -3.48 -26.88
CA LEU A 689 14.18 -2.44 -25.91
C LEU A 689 13.27 -2.53 -24.69
N ILE A 690 11.95 -2.70 -24.90
CA ILE A 690 10.96 -2.81 -23.82
C ILE A 690 11.27 -4.05 -22.97
N GLY A 691 11.48 -5.21 -23.59
CA GLY A 691 11.80 -6.42 -22.82
C GLY A 691 13.15 -6.37 -22.11
N MET A 692 14.16 -5.68 -22.66
CA MET A 692 15.43 -5.45 -21.97
C MET A 692 15.25 -4.50 -20.78
N PHE A 693 14.45 -3.44 -20.93
CA PHE A 693 14.11 -2.52 -19.85
C PHE A 693 13.43 -3.26 -18.70
N ASP A 694 12.38 -4.05 -19.00
CA ASP A 694 11.65 -4.83 -18.02
C ASP A 694 12.59 -5.83 -17.33
N LEU A 695 13.40 -6.58 -18.09
CA LEU A 695 14.36 -7.53 -17.57
C LEU A 695 15.31 -6.89 -16.56
N LEU A 696 15.95 -5.78 -16.93
CA LEU A 696 16.96 -5.14 -16.09
C LEU A 696 16.35 -4.55 -14.82
N LYS A 697 15.10 -4.10 -14.88
CA LYS A 697 14.40 -3.51 -13.74
C LYS A 697 13.79 -4.56 -12.80
N SER A 698 13.41 -5.73 -13.29
CA SER A 698 12.75 -6.78 -12.49
C SER A 698 13.67 -7.89 -11.97
N THR A 699 14.89 -7.98 -12.49
CA THR A 699 15.81 -9.07 -12.13
C THR A 699 16.52 -8.78 -10.81
N PHE A 700 16.21 -9.57 -9.77
CA PHE A 700 16.86 -9.48 -8.47
C PHE A 700 18.39 -9.61 -8.55
N GLU A 701 18.93 -10.48 -9.41
CA GLU A 701 20.37 -10.73 -9.48
C GLU A 701 21.21 -9.48 -9.86
N LEU A 702 20.58 -8.49 -10.48
CA LEU A 702 21.18 -7.20 -10.83
C LEU A 702 21.16 -6.20 -9.68
N ARG A 703 20.29 -6.40 -8.68
CA ARG A 703 20.25 -5.60 -7.45
C ARG A 703 21.56 -5.75 -6.69
N GLY A 704 22.28 -4.65 -6.51
CA GLY A 704 23.59 -4.62 -5.86
C GLY A 704 24.69 -5.34 -6.64
N ALA A 705 24.50 -5.61 -7.94
CA ALA A 705 25.57 -6.10 -8.79
C ALA A 705 26.48 -4.94 -9.18
N SER A 706 27.75 -5.01 -8.76
CA SER A 706 28.78 -4.01 -9.08
C SER A 706 29.44 -4.31 -10.43
N PHE A 707 29.81 -3.25 -11.18
CA PHE A 707 30.62 -3.30 -12.39
C PHE A 707 31.98 -2.63 -12.17
N ILE A 708 31.96 -1.37 -11.73
CA ILE A 708 33.15 -0.58 -11.38
C ILE A 708 32.98 -0.16 -9.92
N PRO A 709 33.67 -0.81 -8.97
CA PRO A 709 33.53 -0.51 -7.55
C PRO A 709 33.73 0.98 -7.26
N GLY A 710 32.78 1.61 -6.56
CA GLY A 710 32.82 3.03 -6.22
C GLY A 710 32.29 3.99 -7.30
N TRP A 711 31.77 3.47 -8.43
CA TRP A 711 31.01 4.27 -9.40
C TRP A 711 29.72 3.54 -9.83
N ILE A 712 29.83 2.25 -10.18
CA ILE A 712 28.69 1.44 -10.61
C ILE A 712 28.60 0.24 -9.67
N ASP A 713 28.00 0.45 -8.50
CA ASP A 713 27.84 -0.58 -7.47
C ASP A 713 26.50 -1.33 -7.54
N ASN A 714 25.55 -0.83 -8.34
CA ASN A 714 24.24 -1.43 -8.51
C ASN A 714 23.72 -1.26 -9.94
N LEU A 715 23.70 -2.35 -10.72
CA LEU A 715 23.19 -2.35 -12.10
C LEU A 715 21.69 -2.04 -12.22
N ALA A 716 20.92 -2.23 -11.15
CA ALA A 716 19.49 -1.95 -11.11
C ALA A 716 19.14 -0.51 -10.69
N ALA A 717 20.12 0.28 -10.26
CA ALA A 717 19.98 1.70 -9.90
C ALA A 717 20.73 2.59 -10.90
N PRO A 718 20.42 3.90 -10.97
CA PRO A 718 21.24 4.88 -11.69
C PRO A 718 22.71 4.83 -11.26
N ASP A 719 23.64 5.23 -12.14
CA ASP A 719 25.06 5.29 -11.78
C ASP A 719 25.36 6.56 -10.99
N VAL A 720 26.04 6.44 -9.85
CA VAL A 720 26.38 7.58 -9.00
C VAL A 720 27.90 7.68 -8.92
N LEU A 721 28.48 8.74 -9.47
CA LEU A 721 29.92 8.98 -9.39
C LEU A 721 30.30 9.74 -8.11
N PHE A 722 29.50 10.73 -7.74
CA PHE A 722 29.59 11.46 -6.48
C PHE A 722 28.26 12.14 -6.17
N SER A 723 27.99 12.38 -4.88
CA SER A 723 26.80 13.03 -4.36
C SER A 723 27.14 14.27 -3.53
N TRP A 724 26.15 15.13 -3.31
CA TRP A 724 26.25 16.32 -2.47
C TRP A 724 24.92 16.61 -1.77
N ASN A 725 24.94 17.46 -0.74
CA ASN A 725 23.79 17.62 0.15
C ASN A 725 22.67 18.47 -0.47
N THR A 726 22.99 19.57 -1.14
CA THR A 726 21.96 20.53 -1.61
C THR A 726 21.47 20.24 -3.03
N PRO A 727 20.16 20.04 -3.27
CA PRO A 727 19.64 19.76 -4.62
C PRO A 727 19.94 20.88 -5.62
N ILE A 728 20.54 20.51 -6.75
CA ILE A 728 20.71 21.39 -7.90
C ILE A 728 19.50 21.22 -8.82
N PHE A 729 18.96 22.35 -9.31
CA PHE A 729 17.85 22.33 -10.25
C PHE A 729 18.12 21.39 -11.43
N PHE A 730 17.19 20.47 -11.70
CA PHE A 730 17.23 19.42 -12.74
C PHE A 730 18.20 18.24 -12.49
N ILE A 731 19.36 18.46 -11.86
CA ILE A 731 20.40 17.42 -11.68
C ILE A 731 20.17 16.61 -10.39
N GLY A 732 19.54 17.21 -9.38
CA GLY A 732 19.32 16.55 -8.08
C GLY A 732 20.54 16.64 -7.17
N ASN A 733 20.83 15.58 -6.43
CA ASN A 733 21.90 15.48 -5.42
C ASN A 733 23.06 14.57 -5.86
N GLU A 734 22.95 13.94 -7.03
CA GLU A 734 23.85 12.89 -7.50
C GLU A 734 24.30 13.22 -8.93
N PHE A 735 25.58 12.97 -9.23
CA PHE A 735 26.12 13.10 -10.58
C PHE A 735 26.23 11.75 -11.27
N HIS A 736 25.48 11.59 -12.37
CA HIS A 736 25.46 10.37 -13.18
C HIS A 736 26.30 10.57 -14.46
N LEU A 737 27.38 9.79 -14.59
CA LEU A 737 28.36 9.94 -15.67
C LEU A 737 27.98 9.14 -16.92
N LEU A 738 27.37 7.95 -16.79
CA LEU A 738 26.99 7.13 -17.95
C LEU A 738 26.04 7.86 -18.92
N PRO A 739 24.99 8.58 -18.48
CA PRO A 739 24.11 9.33 -19.36
C PRO A 739 24.83 10.45 -20.12
N VAL A 740 25.82 11.08 -19.49
CA VAL A 740 26.66 12.10 -20.14
C VAL A 740 27.52 11.48 -21.23
N ILE A 741 28.18 10.34 -20.95
CA ILE A 741 28.93 9.58 -21.94
C ILE A 741 28.01 9.13 -23.09
N LEU A 742 26.81 8.63 -22.75
CA LEU A 742 25.79 8.21 -23.70
C LEU A 742 25.41 9.37 -24.63
N GLY A 743 25.14 10.56 -24.08
CA GLY A 743 24.85 11.77 -24.85
C GLY A 743 26.01 12.20 -25.77
N LEU A 744 27.25 12.13 -25.29
CA LEU A 744 28.44 12.42 -26.09
C LEU A 744 28.61 11.43 -27.24
N VAL A 745 28.42 10.13 -26.98
CA VAL A 745 28.50 9.09 -28.00
C VAL A 745 27.36 9.22 -29.01
N MET A 746 26.13 9.52 -28.58
CA MET A 746 25.01 9.81 -29.48
C MET A 746 25.30 11.01 -30.38
N PHE A 747 25.83 12.09 -29.81
CA PHE A 747 26.19 13.28 -30.56
C PHE A 747 27.30 12.98 -31.59
N ALA A 748 28.34 12.25 -31.16
CA ALA A 748 29.40 11.79 -32.06
C ALA A 748 28.87 10.87 -33.17
N GLN A 749 27.99 9.93 -32.83
CA GLN A 749 27.34 9.02 -33.78
C GLN A 749 26.57 9.80 -34.84
N GLN A 750 25.74 10.78 -34.43
CA GLN A 750 24.99 11.61 -35.37
C GLN A 750 25.89 12.45 -36.28
N ARG A 751 27.01 12.96 -35.74
CA ARG A 751 28.00 13.68 -36.54
C ARG A 751 28.68 12.77 -37.57
N LEU A 752 29.00 11.54 -37.19
CA LEU A 752 29.60 10.53 -38.08
C LEU A 752 28.62 10.01 -39.14
N MET A 753 27.32 9.93 -38.81
CA MET A 753 26.27 9.46 -39.72
C MET A 753 25.73 10.57 -40.63
N SER A 754 25.99 11.83 -40.30
CA SER A 754 25.58 12.96 -41.13
C SER A 754 26.46 13.06 -42.39
N PRO A 755 25.89 13.35 -43.57
CA PRO A 755 26.67 13.50 -44.80
C PRO A 755 27.76 14.56 -44.63
N SER A 756 29.00 14.29 -45.03
CA SER A 756 30.12 15.24 -44.94
C SER A 756 30.07 16.28 -46.06
N VAL A 757 29.04 17.14 -46.03
CA VAL A 757 28.82 18.27 -46.95
C VAL A 757 29.05 19.58 -46.18
N SER A 758 29.60 20.60 -46.85
CA SER A 758 29.90 21.90 -46.26
C SER A 758 28.64 22.55 -45.67
N PRO A 759 28.72 23.31 -44.54
CA PRO A 759 27.55 23.92 -43.90
C PRO A 759 26.70 24.81 -44.83
N SER A 760 27.31 25.38 -45.86
CA SER A 760 26.70 26.24 -46.88
C SER A 760 25.87 25.49 -47.92
N GLU A 761 26.10 24.20 -48.12
CA GLU A 761 25.49 23.37 -49.19
C GLU A 761 24.37 22.44 -48.66
N LEU A 762 24.04 22.53 -47.37
CA LEU A 762 22.99 21.71 -46.76
C LEU A 762 21.60 22.22 -47.11
N THR A 763 20.75 21.32 -47.61
CA THR A 763 19.30 21.54 -47.75
C THR A 763 18.67 21.82 -46.38
N ASP A 764 17.57 22.58 -46.34
CA ASP A 764 16.87 22.93 -45.10
C ASP A 764 16.44 21.67 -44.32
N GLN A 765 16.00 20.63 -45.03
CA GLN A 765 15.65 19.34 -44.45
C GLN A 765 16.85 18.65 -43.77
N GLN A 766 18.06 18.75 -44.34
CA GLN A 766 19.28 18.17 -43.75
C GLN A 766 19.76 18.97 -42.53
N ARG A 767 19.63 20.30 -42.56
CA ARG A 767 19.90 21.14 -41.37
C ARG A 767 18.93 20.80 -40.25
N GLN A 768 17.65 20.68 -40.56
CA GLN A 768 16.62 20.31 -39.59
C GLN A 768 16.90 18.93 -38.99
N GLN A 769 17.27 17.92 -39.79
CA GLN A 769 17.62 16.59 -39.30
C GLN A 769 18.84 16.60 -38.38
N ARG A 770 19.89 17.37 -38.70
CA ARG A 770 21.08 17.52 -37.85
C ARG A 770 20.77 18.25 -36.54
N ALA A 771 19.99 19.33 -36.62
CA ALA A 771 19.56 20.10 -35.46
C ALA A 771 18.68 19.26 -34.54
N MET A 772 17.67 18.59 -35.12
CA MET A 772 16.79 17.67 -34.40
C MET A 772 17.58 16.53 -33.77
N GLY A 773 18.53 15.93 -34.50
CA GLY A 773 19.41 14.92 -33.94
C GLY A 773 20.17 15.44 -32.71
N SER A 774 20.84 16.59 -32.85
CA SER A 774 21.65 17.16 -31.77
C SER A 774 20.80 17.45 -30.52
N ILE A 775 19.60 17.99 -30.70
CA ILE A 775 18.62 18.22 -29.62
C ILE A 775 18.19 16.89 -29.01
N MET A 776 17.86 15.89 -29.82
CA MET A 776 17.46 14.56 -29.34
C MET A 776 18.57 13.89 -28.53
N SER A 777 19.84 14.06 -28.89
CA SER A 777 20.96 13.50 -28.10
C SER A 777 21.00 14.08 -26.70
N VAL A 778 20.75 15.38 -26.55
CA VAL A 778 20.64 16.04 -25.23
C VAL A 778 19.41 15.53 -24.49
N VAL A 779 18.23 15.51 -25.13
CA VAL A 779 16.99 15.03 -24.52
C VAL A 779 17.11 13.59 -24.04
N PHE A 780 17.69 12.69 -24.84
CA PHE A 780 17.93 11.31 -24.45
C PHE A 780 18.92 11.22 -23.29
N ALA A 781 20.02 11.98 -23.29
CA ALA A 781 20.93 12.00 -22.15
C ALA A 781 20.25 12.43 -20.85
N LEU A 782 19.36 13.43 -20.90
CA LEU A 782 18.57 13.86 -19.74
C LEU A 782 17.53 12.81 -19.32
N MET A 783 16.92 12.10 -20.28
CA MET A 783 15.96 11.03 -19.99
C MET A 783 16.63 9.81 -19.35
N PHE A 784 17.80 9.39 -19.88
CA PHE A 784 18.58 8.27 -19.35
C PHE A 784 19.26 8.60 -18.01
N TYR A 785 19.19 9.86 -17.56
CA TYR A 785 19.76 10.29 -16.30
C TYR A 785 19.24 9.48 -15.12
N ASN A 786 17.93 9.23 -15.06
CA ASN A 786 17.31 8.50 -13.93
C ASN A 786 17.13 6.99 -14.19
N PHE A 787 17.72 6.46 -15.27
CA PHE A 787 17.54 5.06 -15.67
C PHE A 787 18.59 4.15 -15.05
N PRO A 788 18.32 2.83 -14.91
CA PRO A 788 19.29 1.89 -14.38
C PRO A 788 20.61 1.92 -15.15
N SER A 789 21.73 1.89 -14.44
CA SER A 789 23.08 1.87 -15.03
C SER A 789 23.28 0.67 -15.96
N GLY A 790 22.69 -0.49 -15.66
CA GLY A 790 22.69 -1.66 -16.56
C GLY A 790 22.04 -1.38 -17.92
N LEU A 791 20.99 -0.55 -17.95
CA LEU A 791 20.33 -0.15 -19.19
C LEU A 791 21.18 0.86 -19.96
N ASN A 792 21.82 1.79 -19.26
CA ASN A 792 22.76 2.73 -19.85
C ASN A 792 23.97 2.01 -20.47
N ILE A 793 24.50 0.97 -19.80
CA ILE A 793 25.58 0.11 -20.32
C ILE A 793 25.12 -0.64 -21.58
N TYR A 794 23.90 -1.19 -21.59
CA TYR A 794 23.33 -1.80 -22.79
C TYR A 794 23.27 -0.81 -23.96
N TRP A 795 22.74 0.39 -23.73
CA TRP A 795 22.61 1.42 -24.76
C TRP A 795 23.96 1.88 -25.29
N LEU A 796 24.88 2.21 -24.40
CA LEU A 796 26.24 2.61 -24.75
C LEU A 796 26.92 1.54 -25.60
N SER A 797 26.88 0.28 -25.16
CA SER A 797 27.45 -0.86 -25.90
C SER A 797 26.80 -1.02 -27.27
N SER A 798 25.47 -0.91 -27.33
CA SER A 798 24.69 -1.04 -28.56
C SER A 798 25.05 0.05 -29.57
N MET A 799 25.23 1.29 -29.12
CA MET A 799 25.64 2.40 -29.98
C MET A 799 27.06 2.25 -30.51
N LEU A 800 28.02 1.89 -29.65
CA LEU A 800 29.41 1.67 -30.07
C LEU A 800 29.50 0.56 -31.13
N LEU A 801 28.78 -0.54 -30.94
CA LEU A 801 28.68 -1.62 -31.94
C LEU A 801 27.98 -1.14 -33.22
N GLY A 802 26.95 -0.29 -33.11
CA GLY A 802 26.27 0.31 -34.25
C GLY A 802 27.20 1.20 -35.08
N ILE A 803 28.02 2.04 -34.43
CA ILE A 803 29.05 2.86 -35.10
C ILE A 803 30.05 1.96 -35.84
N LEU A 804 30.52 0.89 -35.17
CA LEU A 804 31.44 -0.08 -35.77
C LEU A 804 30.83 -0.77 -37.00
N GLN A 805 29.56 -1.21 -36.89
CA GLN A 805 28.82 -1.83 -37.99
C GLN A 805 28.64 -0.85 -39.17
N GLN A 806 28.27 0.40 -38.90
CA GLN A 806 28.09 1.41 -39.92
C GLN A 806 29.41 1.71 -40.64
N TRP A 807 30.50 1.86 -39.88
CA TRP A 807 31.84 2.06 -40.43
C TRP A 807 32.26 0.91 -41.34
N TRP A 808 32.00 -0.34 -40.93
CA TRP A 808 32.25 -1.53 -41.75
C TRP A 808 31.41 -1.54 -43.03
N THR A 809 30.12 -1.24 -42.92
CA THR A 809 29.19 -1.21 -44.06
C THR A 809 29.54 -0.12 -45.07
N ASN A 810 29.89 1.08 -44.59
CA ASN A 810 30.31 2.20 -45.43
C ASN A 810 31.59 1.87 -46.22
N ARG A 811 32.53 1.11 -45.63
CA ARG A 811 33.71 0.62 -46.36
C ARG A 811 33.35 -0.33 -47.50
N GLN A 812 32.37 -1.21 -47.30
CA GLN A 812 31.92 -2.14 -48.36
C GLN A 812 31.15 -1.44 -49.49
N MET A 813 30.46 -0.33 -49.21
CA MET A 813 29.58 0.36 -50.16
C MET A 813 30.26 1.47 -50.98
N LYS A 814 31.58 1.71 -50.83
CA LYS A 814 32.37 2.66 -51.65
C LYS A 814 32.60 2.19 -53.11
N VAL A 815 31.63 1.50 -53.72
CA VAL A 815 31.64 1.18 -55.16
C VAL A 815 30.79 2.23 -55.90
N PRO A 816 31.32 2.99 -56.88
CA PRO A 816 30.59 4.05 -57.56
C PRO A 816 29.46 3.45 -58.41
N VAL A 817 28.25 4.00 -58.27
CA VAL A 817 27.12 3.67 -59.16
C VAL A 817 27.40 4.28 -60.52
N LYS A 818 27.39 3.46 -61.59
CA LYS A 818 27.46 3.93 -62.98
C LYS A 818 26.38 4.99 -63.22
N GLU A 819 26.79 6.18 -63.63
CA GLU A 819 25.88 7.21 -64.13
C GLU A 819 25.05 6.65 -65.28
N VAL A 820 23.73 6.58 -65.10
CA VAL A 820 22.80 6.41 -66.22
C VAL A 820 22.46 7.81 -66.71
N LYS A 821 23.03 8.20 -67.85
CA LYS A 821 22.69 9.46 -68.54
C LYS A 821 21.19 9.46 -68.84
N MET A 822 20.45 10.43 -68.32
CA MET A 822 19.06 10.65 -68.71
C MET A 822 18.98 11.02 -70.20
N PRO A 823 17.98 10.53 -70.95
CA PRO A 823 17.76 10.97 -72.32
C PRO A 823 17.45 12.46 -72.34
N VAL A 824 18.25 13.21 -73.09
CA VAL A 824 18.05 14.64 -73.37
C VAL A 824 16.70 14.79 -74.06
N GLN A 825 15.74 15.46 -73.42
CA GLN A 825 14.51 15.86 -74.11
C GLN A 825 14.87 16.84 -75.24
N PRO A 826 14.35 16.65 -76.46
CA PRO A 826 14.64 17.54 -77.57
C PRO A 826 14.09 18.93 -77.27
N LYS A 827 14.94 19.95 -77.43
CA LYS A 827 14.55 21.36 -77.39
C LYS A 827 13.40 21.58 -78.37
N ILE A 828 12.24 21.97 -77.85
CA ILE A 828 11.19 22.57 -78.67
C ILE A 828 11.69 23.97 -79.01
N THR A 829 12.25 24.12 -80.21
CA THR A 829 12.43 25.44 -80.84
C THR A 829 11.06 26.04 -81.11
N LYS A 830 10.97 27.35 -80.82
CA LYS A 830 9.80 28.22 -80.77
C LYS A 830 8.69 27.96 -81.79
#